data_AF-A0A165F9J4-F1
#
_entry.id   AF-A0A165F9J4-F1
#
_cell.length_a   1.000
_cell.length_b   1.000
_cell.length_c   1.000
_cell.angle_alpha   90.00
_cell.angle_beta   90.00
_cell.angle_gamma   90.00
#
_symmetry.space_group_name_H-M   'P 1'
#
loop_
_entity.id
_entity.type
_entity.pdbx_description
1 polymer ?
#
loop_
_entity_poly.entity_id
_entity_poly.type
_entity_poly.pdbx_seq_one_letter_code
_entity_poly.pdbx_strand_id
1 'polypeptide(L)'
;MRVGSLLYSFLGLSAPDTFAPSNSLAVITANASTHYTHNLHNRGLTWSLVGCVPDSASARALSGASTTSSSMTTESCQSYCFSNGYLYAGTEFANECFCGSSVSSSIGSSTGCTMACAGNSGEKCGGNNAMSLYQAGYGSSGSSSQWVSLGCYVDASSRALTKEYADSTSMTMEWCQNYCLSNGYSFAGVEYAEECMCDSAIQTGSGQGVLATDGRCNMGCLGNTAEQCGGTWGINIWQYQTVTVSTGWTDLGCYVDASSRVLTSMYADSTSMTIEWCQNYCLSSGFIYAGIEYAEECMCGNTINTGSGQGVHATDGRCNMGCLGNTAEECGGTWGIRIWQYGSVSGSTSTTSTISTTSTTSTTSTTSTTTTTSTSASSTPSQTWISLGCRVDAGARALSSDGTQSGSMTVEYCESYCSGKGYLLAGVENGSECYCGNSFTNGAGTVAPSTDCATACNGNSGEICGGGWRLSVWSLSSAASVTSVSSSTTSTTTTSTSTSVTPTSSPTTWVNLGCRVDVSARALSSDSTQSSSMTVEYCENYCSGKGYLMAGVENGSECYCGNSFSNNGGGQAASSDCSTACAGNSAEICGGGWRLSVWTRSTAASVTSVASSTSTSTTTSATPSQTVSLTTNKVVVAHHIVGNTYPYTQSTWAADIALALASGIDAFALNYGSDSWEPGQISSAYAAASGTSFKLFLSADMTSLSGGSDSDAQNLANQAKQFASHPNQLYLNGGMVLSTFSGENSYFGQGSVNSGWQSVLSKIGTTVTFIPSFFVDPSQFGNYPVINGAFNWNGGWPSGNADITYATDQQWLSGLNGKLYMAAISPNFFTHYSYKNFIYKNDDNLFATRWEMLIANRNQIAMTEIISWNDYGESHYVGPVEGAWPDGTTWINNMPHTAWLDLNSFYAYAFKYGSYPTITNDKIYIYGRPNPANAGACCDSLGPPSGYTWEQDNFYIVVLATSSASLVLSTPPQGSGASPTSSNAKPTTVTVNAGINKFSQPFTVGSGMRATLYRNGQQIVDVNPTDFTFSNSVQQYNFNVYVAMGSS
;
A
#
# COMPACT_ATOMS: atom_id res chain seq x y z
N MET A 1 18.96 4.66 28.32
CA MET A 1 19.67 5.57 27.38
C MET A 1 20.41 6.68 28.13
N ARG A 2 21.53 7.20 27.59
CA ARG A 2 22.23 8.43 28.04
C ARG A 2 22.78 9.18 26.80
N VAL A 3 22.01 10.12 26.25
CA VAL A 3 22.35 10.77 24.96
C VAL A 3 22.99 12.17 25.14
N GLY A 4 22.68 12.88 26.23
CA GLY A 4 22.98 14.31 26.38
C GLY A 4 24.42 14.72 26.77
N SER A 5 25.48 13.96 26.41
CA SER A 5 26.84 14.22 26.95
C SER A 5 28.00 14.29 25.94
N LEU A 6 27.78 14.09 24.64
CA LEU A 6 28.86 14.11 23.62
C LEU A 6 28.96 15.41 22.79
N LEU A 7 28.00 16.34 22.92
CA LEU A 7 27.95 17.58 22.12
C LEU A 7 28.93 18.69 22.57
N TYR A 8 29.58 18.57 23.73
CA TYR A 8 30.36 19.67 24.32
C TYR A 8 31.81 19.80 23.83
N SER A 9 32.33 18.86 23.04
CA SER A 9 33.76 18.80 22.70
C SER A 9 34.22 19.72 21.56
N PHE A 10 33.31 20.36 20.82
CA PHE A 10 33.63 21.01 19.53
C PHE A 10 33.59 22.55 19.51
N LEU A 11 33.21 23.24 20.59
CA LEU A 11 32.97 24.70 20.56
C LEU A 11 34.00 25.59 21.29
N GLY A 12 35.03 25.02 21.94
CA GLY A 12 36.20 25.78 22.41
C GLY A 12 35.95 26.90 23.44
N LEU A 13 34.76 26.92 24.07
CA LEU A 13 34.35 27.94 25.05
C LEU A 13 34.33 27.35 26.46
N SER A 14 34.83 28.12 27.42
CA SER A 14 34.97 27.72 28.82
C SER A 14 33.63 27.71 29.57
N ALA A 15 33.25 26.56 30.12
CA ALA A 15 32.22 26.49 31.17
C ALA A 15 32.79 27.00 32.52
N PRO A 16 32.01 27.74 33.33
CA PRO A 16 32.40 28.10 34.69
C PRO A 16 32.30 26.91 35.66
N ASP A 17 33.10 26.92 36.72
CA ASP A 17 33.19 25.85 37.70
C ASP A 17 31.87 25.56 38.45
N THR A 18 31.59 24.28 38.74
CA THR A 18 31.76 23.73 40.12
C THR A 18 31.34 22.25 40.23
N PHE A 19 31.74 21.62 41.34
CA PHE A 19 31.37 20.27 41.85
C PHE A 19 31.92 19.03 41.12
N ALA A 20 33.07 18.58 41.64
CA ALA A 20 33.58 17.22 41.48
C ALA A 20 32.79 16.20 42.34
N PRO A 21 32.78 14.89 42.00
CA PRO A 21 31.95 13.88 42.66
C PRO A 21 32.55 13.31 43.94
N SER A 22 31.68 12.92 44.88
CA SER A 22 32.04 12.13 46.07
C SER A 22 31.56 10.68 45.94
N ASN A 23 32.49 9.73 46.09
CA ASN A 23 32.17 8.30 46.10
C ASN A 23 31.40 7.90 47.37
N SER A 24 30.42 6.99 47.22
CA SER A 24 30.08 6.01 48.26
C SER A 24 29.39 4.79 47.64
N LEU A 25 29.97 3.61 47.86
CA LEU A 25 29.35 2.33 47.55
C LEU A 25 28.43 1.92 48.70
N ALA A 26 27.20 1.52 48.39
CA ALA A 26 26.31 0.84 49.32
C ALA A 26 25.72 -0.40 48.64
N VAL A 27 26.15 -1.58 49.07
CA VAL A 27 25.56 -2.85 48.63
C VAL A 27 24.31 -3.10 49.47
N ILE A 28 23.15 -3.25 48.81
CA ILE A 28 21.95 -3.81 49.42
C ILE A 28 21.47 -4.97 48.56
N THR A 29 21.18 -6.09 49.21
CA THR A 29 20.76 -7.35 48.60
C THR A 29 19.37 -7.25 47.98
N ALA A 30 19.18 -7.89 46.82
CA ALA A 30 17.86 -8.10 46.25
C ALA A 30 16.98 -8.96 47.19
N ASN A 31 15.70 -8.61 47.30
CA ASN A 31 14.64 -9.47 47.79
C ASN A 31 13.37 -9.12 47.02
N ALA A 32 12.54 -10.12 46.73
CA ALA A 32 11.42 -9.99 45.78
C ALA A 32 10.12 -9.47 46.43
N SER A 33 9.14 -9.20 45.55
CA SER A 33 7.69 -9.16 45.84
C SER A 33 7.15 -7.94 46.60
N THR A 34 6.88 -6.87 45.87
CA THR A 34 5.70 -6.01 46.09
C THR A 34 4.94 -5.83 44.78
N HIS A 35 3.67 -6.23 44.74
CA HIS A 35 2.79 -5.94 43.59
C HIS A 35 2.52 -4.43 43.53
N TYR A 36 2.79 -3.82 42.38
CA TYR A 36 2.12 -2.58 41.96
C TYR A 36 1.12 -2.91 40.86
N THR A 37 -0.11 -2.44 41.03
CA THR A 37 -1.20 -2.62 40.07
C THR A 37 -0.94 -1.79 38.82
N HIS A 38 -0.79 -2.43 37.65
CA HIS A 38 -0.80 -1.72 36.38
C HIS A 38 -2.18 -1.08 36.17
N ASN A 39 -2.23 0.24 36.05
CA ASN A 39 -3.46 0.94 35.67
C ASN A 39 -3.72 0.73 34.17
N LEU A 40 -4.48 -0.32 33.84
CA LEU A 40 -5.00 -0.56 32.50
C LEU A 40 -6.05 0.50 32.15
N HIS A 41 -5.64 1.63 31.59
CA HIS A 41 -6.54 2.67 31.09
C HIS A 41 -6.75 2.59 29.57
N ASN A 42 -7.47 1.53 29.20
CA ASN A 42 -8.38 1.40 28.05
C ASN A 42 -8.07 2.15 26.74
N ARG A 43 -7.78 1.39 25.67
CA ARG A 43 -8.50 1.56 24.40
C ARG A 43 -8.97 0.21 23.86
N GLY A 44 -10.29 0.03 23.78
CA GLY A 44 -10.97 -1.14 23.23
C GLY A 44 -12.40 -1.29 23.76
N LEU A 45 -12.64 -0.93 25.02
CA LEU A 45 -13.97 -1.02 25.64
C LEU A 45 -14.74 0.30 25.56
N THR A 46 -15.98 0.19 25.11
CA THR A 46 -16.98 1.28 25.10
C THR A 46 -18.18 0.89 25.94
N TRP A 47 -18.83 1.86 26.57
CA TRP A 47 -20.04 1.64 27.37
C TRP A 47 -21.23 2.32 26.70
N SER A 48 -22.24 1.54 26.31
CA SER A 48 -23.48 2.04 25.73
C SER A 48 -24.57 2.15 26.79
N LEU A 49 -25.32 3.26 26.79
CA LEU A 49 -26.54 3.39 27.60
C LEU A 49 -27.63 2.46 27.03
N VAL A 50 -28.00 1.42 27.78
CA VAL A 50 -29.11 0.52 27.46
C VAL A 50 -30.45 1.23 27.68
N GLY A 51 -30.53 2.07 28.71
CA GLY A 51 -31.69 2.93 28.96
C GLY A 51 -31.90 3.24 30.43
N CYS A 52 -33.09 3.75 30.76
CA CYS A 52 -33.56 3.89 32.14
C CYS A 52 -34.47 2.71 32.49
N VAL A 53 -34.14 1.98 33.55
CA VAL A 53 -34.87 0.79 33.98
C VAL A 53 -35.47 0.98 35.38
N PRO A 54 -36.64 0.39 35.70
CA PRO A 54 -37.09 0.24 37.08
C PRO A 54 -36.09 -0.61 37.88
N ASP A 55 -35.84 -0.20 39.12
CA ASP A 55 -35.04 -0.95 40.07
C ASP A 55 -35.71 -0.86 41.46
N SER A 56 -35.45 -1.78 42.38
CA SER A 56 -35.83 -1.64 43.79
C SER A 56 -34.99 -2.53 44.69
N ALA A 57 -34.83 -2.16 45.96
CA ALA A 57 -34.15 -3.00 46.96
C ALA A 57 -34.75 -4.42 47.12
N SER A 58 -36.01 -4.63 46.70
CA SER A 58 -36.70 -5.94 46.67
C SER A 58 -36.55 -6.71 45.35
N ALA A 59 -36.14 -6.04 44.27
CA ALA A 59 -35.97 -6.59 42.93
C ALA A 59 -34.97 -5.71 42.16
N ARG A 60 -33.67 -5.94 42.40
CA ARG A 60 -32.58 -5.21 41.74
C ARG A 60 -32.44 -5.66 40.27
N ALA A 61 -32.14 -4.73 39.39
CA ALA A 61 -31.89 -4.97 37.97
C ALA A 61 -30.52 -5.61 37.72
N LEU A 62 -29.54 -5.24 38.56
CA LEU A 62 -28.18 -5.76 38.60
C LEU A 62 -27.87 -6.28 40.02
N SER A 63 -27.27 -7.46 40.13
CA SER A 63 -27.13 -8.22 41.38
C SER A 63 -25.68 -8.63 41.75
N GLY A 64 -24.69 -8.10 41.04
CA GLY A 64 -23.26 -8.28 41.31
C GLY A 64 -22.71 -7.26 42.32
N ALA A 65 -21.47 -6.78 42.07
CA ALA A 65 -20.82 -5.79 42.93
C ALA A 65 -21.58 -4.44 42.97
N SER A 66 -21.38 -3.68 44.04
CA SER A 66 -21.96 -2.33 44.19
C SER A 66 -21.13 -1.45 45.12
N THR A 67 -21.26 -0.14 44.95
CA THR A 67 -20.53 0.88 45.73
C THR A 67 -21.28 2.22 45.72
N THR A 68 -20.98 3.11 46.66
CA THR A 68 -21.54 4.48 46.71
C THR A 68 -20.43 5.51 46.88
N SER A 69 -20.60 6.69 46.27
CA SER A 69 -19.60 7.77 46.30
C SER A 69 -20.24 9.15 46.21
N SER A 70 -19.82 10.08 47.06
CA SER A 70 -20.21 11.49 46.97
C SER A 70 -19.65 12.23 45.76
N SER A 71 -18.82 11.56 44.93
CA SER A 71 -18.31 12.07 43.66
C SER A 71 -18.60 11.11 42.48
N MET A 72 -19.70 10.35 42.55
CA MET A 72 -20.09 9.40 41.50
C MET A 72 -20.34 10.08 40.14
N THR A 73 -19.75 9.55 39.07
CA THR A 73 -20.12 9.77 37.66
C THR A 73 -20.45 8.44 36.98
N THR A 74 -21.06 8.47 35.81
CA THR A 74 -21.42 7.27 35.05
C THR A 74 -20.17 6.48 34.62
N GLU A 75 -19.10 7.15 34.19
CA GLU A 75 -17.82 6.54 33.80
C GLU A 75 -17.11 5.94 35.01
N SER A 76 -17.21 6.57 36.19
CA SER A 76 -16.65 6.03 37.43
C SER A 76 -17.32 4.71 37.84
N CYS A 77 -18.64 4.60 37.64
CA CYS A 77 -19.39 3.38 37.89
C CYS A 77 -19.06 2.29 36.85
N GLN A 78 -19.05 2.64 35.56
CA GLN A 78 -18.64 1.74 34.46
C GLN A 78 -17.23 1.17 34.69
N SER A 79 -16.28 2.04 35.07
CA SER A 79 -14.90 1.64 35.36
C SER A 79 -14.79 0.72 36.58
N TYR A 80 -15.55 1.00 37.64
CA TYR A 80 -15.64 0.14 38.82
C TYR A 80 -16.22 -1.25 38.47
N CYS A 81 -17.32 -1.30 37.72
CA CYS A 81 -17.93 -2.56 37.31
C CYS A 81 -17.02 -3.38 36.37
N PHE A 82 -16.39 -2.73 35.39
CA PHE A 82 -15.42 -3.39 34.51
C PHE A 82 -14.26 -4.01 35.30
N SER A 83 -13.67 -3.23 36.23
CA SER A 83 -12.55 -3.67 37.07
C SER A 83 -12.89 -4.84 38.02
N ASN A 84 -14.18 -5.13 38.20
CA ASN A 84 -14.69 -6.27 38.98
C ASN A 84 -15.25 -7.40 38.08
N GLY A 85 -15.03 -7.35 36.76
CA GLY A 85 -15.42 -8.41 35.82
C GLY A 85 -16.87 -8.37 35.34
N TYR A 86 -17.58 -7.24 35.49
CA TYR A 86 -18.99 -7.10 35.13
C TYR A 86 -19.18 -6.32 33.82
N LEU A 87 -20.01 -6.86 32.92
CA LEU A 87 -20.33 -6.27 31.62
C LEU A 87 -21.55 -5.33 31.64
N TYR A 88 -22.27 -5.26 32.76
CA TYR A 88 -23.31 -4.26 33.01
C TYR A 88 -22.97 -3.41 34.23
N ALA A 89 -23.26 -2.12 34.12
CA ALA A 89 -23.05 -1.10 35.15
C ALA A 89 -24.30 -0.22 35.21
N GLY A 90 -24.70 0.19 36.41
CA GLY A 90 -25.95 0.91 36.60
C GLY A 90 -25.90 1.87 37.76
N THR A 91 -26.24 3.13 37.50
CA THR A 91 -26.21 4.21 38.51
C THR A 91 -27.61 4.52 39.00
N GLU A 92 -27.80 4.61 40.32
CA GLU A 92 -29.04 5.01 40.99
C GLU A 92 -28.79 6.15 42.00
N PHE A 93 -29.86 6.87 42.36
CA PHE A 93 -29.91 7.85 43.46
C PHE A 93 -28.82 8.95 43.44
N ALA A 94 -28.31 9.33 42.26
CA ALA A 94 -27.19 10.26 42.05
C ALA A 94 -25.81 9.79 42.53
N ASN A 95 -25.72 8.92 43.55
CA ASN A 95 -24.47 8.56 44.23
C ASN A 95 -24.20 7.05 44.36
N GLU A 96 -25.08 6.18 43.86
CA GLU A 96 -24.97 4.72 43.96
C GLU A 96 -24.63 4.07 42.61
N CYS A 97 -23.86 2.97 42.66
CA CYS A 97 -23.43 2.19 41.51
C CYS A 97 -23.62 0.69 41.77
N PHE A 98 -24.16 -0.03 40.79
CA PHE A 98 -24.46 -1.45 40.81
C PHE A 98 -23.94 -2.11 39.53
N CYS A 99 -23.49 -3.36 39.63
CA CYS A 99 -22.83 -4.09 38.54
C CYS A 99 -23.51 -5.45 38.32
N GLY A 100 -23.41 -6.00 37.11
CA GLY A 100 -23.90 -7.35 36.83
C GLY A 100 -23.30 -7.99 35.57
N SER A 101 -23.33 -9.32 35.51
CA SER A 101 -22.93 -10.09 34.32
C SER A 101 -24.12 -10.28 33.36
N SER A 102 -25.33 -10.02 33.84
CA SER A 102 -26.58 -10.03 33.10
C SER A 102 -27.58 -9.05 33.73
N VAL A 103 -28.62 -8.71 32.97
CA VAL A 103 -29.75 -7.88 33.40
C VAL A 103 -30.92 -8.80 33.75
N SER A 104 -31.66 -8.53 34.82
CA SER A 104 -32.85 -9.31 35.16
C SER A 104 -33.90 -9.29 34.03
N SER A 105 -34.43 -10.46 33.66
CA SER A 105 -35.17 -10.67 32.39
C SER A 105 -36.62 -10.15 32.36
N SER A 106 -37.06 -9.44 33.41
CA SER A 106 -38.45 -8.98 33.58
C SER A 106 -38.57 -7.45 33.64
N ILE A 107 -37.67 -6.72 32.97
CA ILE A 107 -37.50 -5.28 33.11
C ILE A 107 -38.15 -4.51 31.94
N GLY A 108 -39.08 -3.63 32.27
CA GLY A 108 -39.66 -2.64 31.35
C GLY A 108 -38.86 -1.33 31.32
N SER A 109 -39.33 -0.36 30.56
CA SER A 109 -38.74 1.01 30.54
C SER A 109 -39.23 1.86 31.71
N SER A 110 -38.35 2.67 32.29
CA SER A 110 -38.66 3.70 33.29
C SER A 110 -38.36 5.09 32.75
N THR A 111 -39.04 6.11 33.28
CA THR A 111 -38.75 7.52 33.04
C THR A 111 -38.12 8.21 34.25
N GLY A 112 -37.81 7.46 35.32
CA GLY A 112 -37.35 8.01 36.60
C GLY A 112 -35.92 8.57 36.61
N CYS A 113 -35.09 8.24 35.62
CA CYS A 113 -33.66 8.53 35.59
C CYS A 113 -33.34 10.00 35.28
N THR A 114 -33.64 10.86 36.25
CA THR A 114 -33.68 12.32 36.12
C THR A 114 -32.70 13.04 37.05
N MET A 115 -32.18 12.36 38.07
CA MET A 115 -31.23 12.94 39.01
C MET A 115 -29.85 13.11 38.38
N ALA A 116 -29.20 14.23 38.67
CA ALA A 116 -27.86 14.52 38.19
C ALA A 116 -26.82 13.74 39.01
N CYS A 117 -25.70 13.35 38.42
CA CYS A 117 -24.67 12.60 39.14
C CYS A 117 -23.98 13.45 40.22
N ALA A 118 -23.63 12.84 41.36
CA ALA A 118 -23.04 13.56 42.50
C ALA A 118 -21.66 14.18 42.19
N GLY A 119 -20.88 13.53 41.33
CA GLY A 119 -19.59 14.03 40.81
C GLY A 119 -19.69 14.89 39.55
N ASN A 120 -20.78 14.78 38.78
CA ASN A 120 -20.99 15.59 37.57
C ASN A 120 -22.47 15.96 37.37
N SER A 121 -22.79 17.23 37.54
CA SER A 121 -24.15 17.74 37.40
C SER A 121 -24.69 17.77 35.96
N GLY A 122 -23.84 17.52 34.96
CA GLY A 122 -24.24 17.38 33.55
C GLY A 122 -24.75 15.99 33.16
N GLU A 123 -24.39 14.95 33.92
CA GLU A 123 -24.78 13.55 33.66
C GLU A 123 -26.07 13.14 34.39
N LYS A 124 -26.58 11.93 34.12
CA LYS A 124 -27.80 11.38 34.73
C LYS A 124 -27.58 10.03 35.41
N CYS A 125 -27.51 10.04 36.74
CA CYS A 125 -27.28 8.88 37.59
C CYS A 125 -28.58 8.38 38.23
N GLY A 126 -29.49 7.86 37.39
CA GLY A 126 -30.72 7.22 37.82
C GLY A 126 -31.72 8.15 38.52
N GLY A 127 -32.54 7.54 39.37
CA GLY A 127 -33.69 8.13 40.06
C GLY A 127 -33.94 7.42 41.38
N ASN A 128 -35.18 7.46 41.85
CA ASN A 128 -35.64 6.73 43.04
C ASN A 128 -36.44 5.50 42.57
N ASN A 129 -35.93 4.29 42.80
CA ASN A 129 -36.40 3.05 42.19
C ASN A 129 -36.26 3.06 40.65
N ALA A 130 -35.15 3.62 40.16
CA ALA A 130 -34.84 3.74 38.74
C ALA A 130 -33.34 3.89 38.48
N MET A 131 -32.79 3.05 37.61
CA MET A 131 -31.36 2.96 37.33
C MET A 131 -31.05 3.38 35.89
N SER A 132 -30.05 4.25 35.68
CA SER A 132 -29.46 4.44 34.35
C SER A 132 -28.55 3.24 34.08
N LEU A 133 -28.92 2.38 33.13
CA LEU A 133 -28.27 1.11 32.87
C LEU A 133 -27.36 1.19 31.63
N TYR A 134 -26.13 0.72 31.77
CA TYR A 134 -25.09 0.71 30.75
C TYR A 134 -24.56 -0.72 30.52
N GLN A 135 -24.14 -1.01 29.29
CA GLN A 135 -23.52 -2.27 28.89
C GLN A 135 -22.16 -2.02 28.25
N ALA A 136 -21.17 -2.84 28.60
CA ALA A 136 -19.86 -2.90 27.96
C ALA A 136 -19.97 -3.62 26.60
N GLY A 137 -19.44 -2.98 25.56
CA GLY A 137 -19.20 -3.57 24.26
C GLY A 137 -17.82 -3.16 23.75
N TYR A 138 -17.13 -4.05 23.04
CA TYR A 138 -15.90 -3.68 22.36
C TYR A 138 -16.24 -2.76 21.18
N GLY A 139 -15.76 -1.51 21.27
CA GLY A 139 -16.05 -0.48 20.28
C GLY A 139 -15.11 -0.60 19.09
N SER A 140 -15.65 -0.66 17.88
CA SER A 140 -14.87 -0.94 16.67
C SER A 140 -14.02 0.24 16.21
N SER A 141 -12.71 0.03 16.10
CA SER A 141 -11.79 0.93 15.39
C SER A 141 -10.56 0.20 14.86
N GLY A 142 -10.53 -0.08 13.55
CA GLY A 142 -9.31 -0.44 12.81
C GLY A 142 -9.04 -1.94 12.62
N SER A 143 -9.21 -2.40 11.37
CA SER A 143 -8.81 -3.72 10.84
C SER A 143 -9.66 -4.95 11.25
N SER A 144 -9.44 -6.04 10.53
CA SER A 144 -10.43 -7.10 10.24
C SER A 144 -10.80 -8.03 11.41
N SER A 145 -12.07 -8.01 11.79
CA SER A 145 -12.77 -9.18 12.35
C SER A 145 -14.20 -9.28 11.80
N GLN A 146 -14.32 -9.83 10.59
CA GLN A 146 -15.62 -10.20 10.02
C GLN A 146 -16.25 -11.39 10.78
N TRP A 147 -15.48 -12.12 11.58
CA TRP A 147 -15.96 -13.18 12.46
C TRP A 147 -16.62 -12.62 13.73
N VAL A 148 -17.93 -12.78 13.84
CA VAL A 148 -18.72 -12.42 15.03
C VAL A 148 -19.02 -13.67 15.85
N SER A 149 -18.74 -13.62 17.15
CA SER A 149 -19.05 -14.72 18.05
C SER A 149 -20.56 -14.86 18.24
N LEU A 150 -21.06 -16.08 18.05
CA LEU A 150 -22.42 -16.47 18.39
C LEU A 150 -22.49 -17.11 19.80
N GLY A 151 -21.33 -17.40 20.40
CA GLY A 151 -21.18 -17.92 21.76
C GLY A 151 -21.12 -19.44 21.84
N CYS A 152 -21.36 -19.96 23.05
CA CYS A 152 -21.28 -21.39 23.35
C CYS A 152 -22.53 -22.14 22.88
N TYR A 153 -22.35 -23.21 22.10
CA TYR A 153 -23.41 -24.09 21.64
C TYR A 153 -23.26 -25.49 22.25
N VAL A 154 -24.40 -26.17 22.43
CA VAL A 154 -24.43 -27.61 22.70
C VAL A 154 -23.88 -28.32 21.48
N ASP A 155 -22.84 -29.12 21.71
CA ASP A 155 -22.41 -30.13 20.76
C ASP A 155 -22.82 -31.53 21.24
N ALA A 156 -22.93 -32.50 20.34
CA ALA A 156 -23.45 -33.83 20.67
C ALA A 156 -22.91 -34.94 19.75
N SER A 157 -23.43 -36.15 19.91
CA SER A 157 -23.12 -37.31 19.05
C SER A 157 -23.46 -37.10 17.57
N SER A 158 -24.35 -36.15 17.28
CA SER A 158 -24.42 -35.45 15.99
C SER A 158 -23.75 -34.09 16.22
N ARG A 159 -22.68 -33.77 15.47
CA ARG A 159 -21.91 -32.55 15.66
C ARG A 159 -22.64 -31.30 15.18
N ALA A 160 -22.40 -30.16 15.83
CA ALA A 160 -23.00 -28.86 15.48
C ALA A 160 -22.36 -28.19 14.24
N LEU A 161 -21.09 -28.49 13.94
CA LEU A 161 -20.37 -28.14 12.70
C LEU A 161 -19.78 -29.44 12.12
N THR A 162 -19.81 -29.63 10.79
CA THR A 162 -19.66 -30.98 10.21
C THR A 162 -18.82 -31.12 8.93
N LYS A 163 -18.28 -30.05 8.35
CA LYS A 163 -17.72 -30.12 6.97
C LYS A 163 -16.22 -30.28 6.91
N GLU A 164 -15.49 -29.63 7.81
CA GLU A 164 -14.03 -29.63 7.84
C GLU A 164 -13.54 -29.61 9.31
N TYR A 165 -12.36 -30.17 9.56
CA TYR A 165 -11.88 -30.46 10.92
C TYR A 165 -10.35 -30.40 11.00
N ALA A 166 -9.80 -29.72 12.01
CA ALA A 166 -8.36 -29.72 12.27
C ALA A 166 -7.99 -29.54 13.76
N ASP A 167 -7.08 -30.38 14.24
CA ASP A 167 -6.47 -30.27 15.57
C ASP A 167 -5.23 -29.36 15.54
N SER A 168 -5.02 -28.53 16.57
CA SER A 168 -3.79 -27.74 16.71
C SER A 168 -3.34 -27.53 18.16
N THR A 169 -2.10 -27.90 18.46
CA THR A 169 -1.44 -27.55 19.74
C THR A 169 -1.11 -26.05 19.86
N SER A 170 -1.42 -25.27 18.83
CA SER A 170 -1.26 -23.80 18.79
C SER A 170 -2.59 -23.11 18.46
N MET A 171 -3.71 -23.74 18.85
CA MET A 171 -5.06 -23.23 18.61
C MET A 171 -5.30 -21.87 19.28
N THR A 172 -5.80 -20.92 18.49
CA THR A 172 -6.45 -19.68 18.95
C THR A 172 -7.79 -19.56 18.22
N MET A 173 -8.68 -18.69 18.68
CA MET A 173 -9.97 -18.44 18.02
C MET A 173 -9.74 -18.00 16.56
N GLU A 174 -8.77 -17.12 16.34
CA GLU A 174 -8.38 -16.59 15.03
C GLU A 174 -7.72 -17.66 14.16
N TRP A 175 -6.98 -18.61 14.74
CA TRP A 175 -6.43 -19.75 14.00
C TRP A 175 -7.56 -20.56 13.35
N CYS A 176 -8.58 -20.93 14.13
CA CYS A 176 -9.72 -21.69 13.63
C CYS A 176 -10.56 -20.89 12.63
N GLN A 177 -10.85 -19.63 12.93
CA GLN A 177 -11.56 -18.71 12.04
C GLN A 177 -10.87 -18.56 10.66
N ASN A 178 -9.55 -18.34 10.64
CA ASN A 178 -8.80 -18.21 9.39
C ASN A 178 -8.66 -19.55 8.64
N TYR A 179 -8.52 -20.67 9.37
CA TYR A 179 -8.54 -22.00 8.77
C TYR A 179 -9.88 -22.31 8.08
N CYS A 180 -11.01 -22.05 8.75
CA CYS A 180 -12.33 -22.25 8.17
C CYS A 180 -12.59 -21.32 6.97
N LEU A 181 -12.23 -20.03 7.08
CA LEU A 181 -12.39 -19.07 5.98
C LEU A 181 -11.59 -19.48 4.73
N SER A 182 -10.34 -19.94 4.93
CA SER A 182 -9.45 -20.39 3.84
C SER A 182 -9.96 -21.63 3.11
N ASN A 183 -10.81 -22.44 3.76
CA ASN A 183 -11.47 -23.60 3.18
C ASN A 183 -12.91 -23.32 2.71
N GLY A 184 -13.35 -22.04 2.72
CA GLY A 184 -14.63 -21.60 2.17
C GLY A 184 -15.82 -21.69 3.13
N TYR A 185 -15.59 -21.85 4.44
CA TYR A 185 -16.64 -22.02 5.45
C TYR A 185 -16.93 -20.71 6.20
N SER A 186 -18.22 -20.41 6.35
CA SER A 186 -18.75 -19.19 6.99
C SER A 186 -19.04 -19.36 8.49
N PHE A 187 -18.93 -20.57 9.03
CA PHE A 187 -18.95 -20.87 10.45
C PHE A 187 -17.68 -21.59 10.87
N ALA A 188 -17.12 -21.16 11.99
CA ALA A 188 -15.95 -21.73 12.64
C ALA A 188 -16.28 -21.96 14.11
N GLY A 189 -15.80 -23.04 14.70
CA GLY A 189 -15.97 -23.27 16.13
C GLY A 189 -14.92 -24.19 16.71
N VAL A 190 -14.64 -24.04 18.00
CA VAL A 190 -13.63 -24.84 18.70
C VAL A 190 -14.30 -25.63 19.84
N GLU A 191 -14.12 -26.96 19.84
CA GLU A 191 -14.38 -27.80 21.01
C GLU A 191 -13.07 -28.03 21.79
N TYR A 192 -13.18 -28.31 23.09
CA TYR A 192 -12.03 -28.40 24.01
C TYR A 192 -11.12 -27.17 23.91
N ALA A 193 -9.80 -27.35 23.83
CA ALA A 193 -8.81 -26.29 23.70
C ALA A 193 -8.06 -26.32 22.36
N GLU A 194 -8.30 -27.34 21.52
CA GLU A 194 -7.49 -27.69 20.36
C GLU A 194 -8.25 -28.21 19.12
N GLU A 195 -9.55 -28.49 19.19
CA GLU A 195 -10.32 -29.13 18.09
C GLU A 195 -11.12 -28.08 17.28
N CYS A 196 -10.64 -27.67 16.10
CA CYS A 196 -11.36 -26.73 15.23
C CYS A 196 -12.30 -27.47 14.26
N MET A 197 -13.52 -26.96 14.11
CA MET A 197 -14.56 -27.46 13.19
C MET A 197 -15.14 -26.33 12.35
N CYS A 198 -15.47 -26.63 11.10
CA CYS A 198 -16.05 -25.68 10.15
C CYS A 198 -17.36 -26.17 9.52
N ASP A 199 -18.24 -25.25 9.16
CA ASP A 199 -19.44 -25.52 8.37
C ASP A 199 -19.90 -24.26 7.60
N SER A 200 -20.86 -24.40 6.68
CA SER A 200 -21.55 -23.27 6.06
C SER A 200 -22.85 -22.91 6.79
N ALA A 201 -23.30 -23.75 7.73
CA ALA A 201 -24.41 -23.48 8.66
C ALA A 201 -24.27 -24.30 9.95
N ILE A 202 -24.81 -23.80 11.07
CA ILE A 202 -24.93 -24.60 12.32
C ILE A 202 -25.96 -25.70 12.13
N GLN A 203 -25.54 -26.96 12.32
CA GLN A 203 -26.41 -28.13 12.22
C GLN A 203 -27.29 -28.25 13.48
N THR A 204 -28.60 -28.45 13.30
CA THR A 204 -29.57 -28.49 14.41
C THR A 204 -30.44 -29.74 14.37
N GLY A 205 -30.85 -30.23 15.55
CA GLY A 205 -31.82 -31.32 15.71
C GLY A 205 -31.21 -32.60 16.30
N SER A 206 -31.85 -33.12 17.35
CA SER A 206 -31.34 -34.08 18.36
C SER A 206 -30.61 -33.47 19.56
N GLY A 207 -30.38 -32.15 19.58
CA GLY A 207 -30.00 -31.38 20.78
C GLY A 207 -28.79 -30.48 20.58
N GLN A 208 -27.94 -30.78 19.60
CA GLN A 208 -26.85 -29.91 19.15
C GLN A 208 -27.34 -28.68 18.39
N GLY A 209 -26.47 -27.69 18.25
CA GLY A 209 -26.75 -26.44 17.52
C GLY A 209 -27.72 -25.51 18.26
N VAL A 210 -27.99 -25.79 19.54
CA VAL A 210 -28.73 -24.93 20.46
C VAL A 210 -27.75 -24.21 21.38
N LEU A 211 -27.97 -22.93 21.67
CA LEU A 211 -27.11 -22.14 22.56
C LEU A 211 -27.07 -22.78 23.98
N ALA A 212 -25.88 -23.01 24.51
CA ALA A 212 -25.67 -23.64 25.81
C ALA A 212 -25.57 -22.59 26.94
N THR A 213 -26.49 -22.68 27.90
CA THR A 213 -26.62 -21.72 29.02
C THR A 213 -26.05 -22.23 30.34
N ASP A 214 -25.39 -23.39 30.34
CA ASP A 214 -24.86 -24.09 31.51
C ASP A 214 -23.34 -23.89 31.74
N GLY A 215 -22.68 -23.05 30.94
CA GLY A 215 -21.26 -22.70 31.11
C GLY A 215 -20.29 -23.81 30.68
N ARG A 216 -20.71 -24.69 29.76
CA ARG A 216 -19.90 -25.82 29.27
C ARG A 216 -18.68 -25.45 28.42
N CYS A 217 -18.70 -24.29 27.74
CA CYS A 217 -17.51 -23.75 27.09
C CYS A 217 -16.70 -22.99 28.14
N ASN A 218 -15.69 -23.66 28.70
CA ASN A 218 -14.94 -23.19 29.87
C ASN A 218 -13.44 -23.52 29.80
N MET A 219 -12.96 -23.98 28.65
CA MET A 219 -11.54 -24.26 28.41
C MET A 219 -10.86 -23.09 27.70
N GLY A 220 -9.65 -22.76 28.15
CA GLY A 220 -8.79 -21.79 27.45
C GLY A 220 -8.08 -22.46 26.28
N CYS A 221 -7.93 -21.76 25.15
CA CYS A 221 -7.29 -22.31 23.95
C CYS A 221 -5.81 -22.68 24.19
N LEU A 222 -5.29 -23.74 23.57
CA LEU A 222 -3.90 -24.19 23.82
C LEU A 222 -2.83 -23.20 23.32
N GLY A 223 -3.07 -22.50 22.21
CA GLY A 223 -2.20 -21.45 21.69
C GLY A 223 -2.31 -20.14 22.45
N ASN A 224 -3.46 -19.86 23.06
CA ASN A 224 -3.66 -18.70 23.95
C ASN A 224 -4.68 -19.00 25.06
N THR A 225 -4.18 -19.24 26.27
CA THR A 225 -5.04 -19.58 27.43
C THR A 225 -5.86 -18.41 27.97
N ALA A 226 -5.73 -17.19 27.42
CA ALA A 226 -6.59 -16.05 27.74
C ALA A 226 -7.86 -16.00 26.87
N GLU A 227 -7.93 -16.77 25.78
CA GLU A 227 -9.09 -16.89 24.91
C GLU A 227 -10.00 -18.03 25.36
N GLN A 228 -11.32 -17.87 25.16
CA GLN A 228 -12.30 -18.90 25.50
C GLN A 228 -12.57 -19.78 24.28
N CYS A 229 -12.01 -20.98 24.29
CA CYS A 229 -12.38 -22.06 23.38
C CYS A 229 -13.62 -22.80 23.93
N GLY A 230 -13.82 -24.05 23.54
CA GLY A 230 -14.99 -24.84 23.90
C GLY A 230 -14.87 -25.52 25.27
N GLY A 231 -15.34 -26.76 25.30
CA GLY A 231 -15.30 -27.67 26.44
C GLY A 231 -16.07 -28.95 26.11
N THR A 232 -16.26 -29.81 27.10
CA THR A 232 -16.87 -31.13 26.89
C THR A 232 -18.33 -31.03 26.41
N TRP A 233 -18.61 -31.44 25.18
CA TRP A 233 -19.92 -31.30 24.51
C TRP A 233 -20.38 -29.83 24.39
N GLY A 234 -19.43 -28.92 24.26
CA GLY A 234 -19.62 -27.48 24.21
C GLY A 234 -18.66 -26.83 23.22
N ILE A 235 -19.18 -26.41 22.07
CA ILE A 235 -18.41 -25.75 21.02
C ILE A 235 -18.65 -24.25 21.06
N ASN A 236 -17.59 -23.44 21.14
CA ASN A 236 -17.73 -21.99 21.00
C ASN A 236 -17.73 -21.66 19.49
N ILE A 237 -18.73 -20.93 19.00
CA ILE A 237 -18.95 -20.70 17.55
C ILE A 237 -18.84 -19.23 17.18
N TRP A 238 -18.23 -18.97 16.02
CA TRP A 238 -18.21 -17.70 15.31
C TRP A 238 -18.83 -17.86 13.92
N GLN A 239 -19.46 -16.79 13.43
CA GLN A 239 -19.98 -16.68 12.07
C GLN A 239 -19.30 -15.51 11.35
N TYR A 240 -18.88 -15.74 10.10
CA TYR A 240 -18.34 -14.72 9.22
C TYR A 240 -19.48 -13.83 8.70
N GLN A 241 -19.54 -12.59 9.16
CA GLN A 241 -20.45 -11.58 8.64
C GLN A 241 -19.95 -11.05 7.29
N THR A 242 -20.71 -11.39 6.25
CA THR A 242 -20.86 -10.54 5.07
C THR A 242 -21.60 -9.25 5.48
N VAL A 243 -20.84 -8.27 5.98
CA VAL A 243 -21.43 -6.99 6.40
C VAL A 243 -22.05 -6.29 5.19
N THR A 244 -23.37 -6.16 5.19
CA THR A 244 -24.15 -5.44 4.17
C THR A 244 -24.01 -3.92 4.32
N VAL A 245 -22.77 -3.43 4.26
CA VAL A 245 -22.47 -2.02 3.99
C VAL A 245 -23.03 -1.69 2.62
N SER A 246 -23.78 -0.59 2.49
CA SER A 246 -24.43 -0.13 1.26
C SER A 246 -23.55 -0.33 0.02
N THR A 247 -23.85 -1.35 -0.79
CA THR A 247 -23.00 -1.83 -1.89
C THR A 247 -23.09 -0.94 -3.14
N GLY A 248 -23.70 0.24 -3.03
CA GLY A 248 -24.11 1.07 -4.17
C GLY A 248 -25.35 0.55 -4.92
N TRP A 249 -25.78 -0.69 -4.64
CA TRP A 249 -26.94 -1.33 -5.24
C TRP A 249 -28.24 -0.98 -4.49
N THR A 250 -29.25 -0.55 -5.24
CA THR A 250 -30.63 -0.32 -4.77
C THR A 250 -31.50 -1.50 -5.21
N ASP A 251 -32.21 -2.14 -4.27
CA ASP A 251 -33.20 -3.17 -4.57
C ASP A 251 -34.41 -2.55 -5.29
N LEU A 252 -34.68 -3.03 -6.51
CA LEU A 252 -35.83 -2.64 -7.33
C LEU A 252 -36.94 -3.70 -7.30
N GLY A 253 -36.76 -4.79 -6.55
CA GLY A 253 -37.78 -5.82 -6.33
C GLY A 253 -38.02 -6.76 -7.51
N CYS A 254 -39.18 -7.41 -7.50
CA CYS A 254 -39.54 -8.47 -8.44
C CYS A 254 -40.18 -7.91 -9.73
N TYR A 255 -39.80 -8.48 -10.88
CA TYR A 255 -40.31 -8.16 -12.21
C TYR A 255 -40.75 -9.42 -12.96
N VAL A 256 -41.76 -9.26 -13.83
CA VAL A 256 -42.18 -10.27 -14.81
C VAL A 256 -41.08 -10.41 -15.87
N ASP A 257 -40.52 -11.61 -16.00
CA ASP A 257 -39.66 -11.95 -17.13
C ASP A 257 -40.41 -12.73 -18.22
N ALA A 258 -39.84 -12.80 -19.42
CA ALA A 258 -40.38 -13.54 -20.57
C ALA A 258 -39.26 -13.98 -21.54
N SER A 259 -39.64 -14.68 -22.61
CA SER A 259 -38.70 -15.24 -23.61
C SER A 259 -37.84 -14.22 -24.36
N SER A 260 -38.16 -12.91 -24.28
CA SER A 260 -37.33 -11.81 -24.80
C SER A 260 -36.46 -11.13 -23.74
N ARG A 261 -36.38 -11.71 -22.52
CA ARG A 261 -35.57 -11.39 -21.32
C ARG A 261 -35.53 -9.92 -20.86
N VAL A 262 -35.76 -9.70 -19.57
CA VAL A 262 -35.75 -8.39 -18.91
C VAL A 262 -34.35 -7.78 -18.83
N LEU A 263 -33.34 -8.61 -18.56
CA LEU A 263 -31.92 -8.27 -18.67
C LEU A 263 -31.31 -9.20 -19.74
N THR A 264 -30.72 -8.62 -20.79
CA THR A 264 -30.28 -9.35 -22.01
C THR A 264 -28.79 -9.29 -22.28
N SER A 265 -27.99 -8.62 -21.45
CA SER A 265 -26.62 -8.25 -21.83
C SER A 265 -25.57 -9.29 -21.42
N MET A 266 -25.76 -9.98 -20.30
CA MET A 266 -24.92 -11.10 -19.86
C MET A 266 -25.72 -12.06 -18.96
N TYR A 267 -25.30 -13.31 -18.89
CA TYR A 267 -25.99 -14.40 -18.20
C TYR A 267 -24.96 -15.38 -17.63
N ALA A 268 -25.10 -15.81 -16.38
CA ALA A 268 -24.26 -16.82 -15.74
C ALA A 268 -24.99 -17.61 -14.66
N ASP A 269 -24.90 -18.93 -14.74
CA ASP A 269 -25.45 -19.85 -13.73
C ASP A 269 -24.42 -20.15 -12.63
N SER A 270 -24.86 -20.26 -11.37
CA SER A 270 -23.99 -20.69 -10.27
C SER A 270 -24.72 -21.50 -9.22
N THR A 271 -24.20 -22.68 -8.86
CA THR A 271 -24.64 -23.45 -7.69
C THR A 271 -24.28 -22.79 -6.36
N SER A 272 -23.50 -21.69 -6.39
CA SER A 272 -23.09 -20.89 -5.24
C SER A 272 -23.64 -19.47 -5.34
N MET A 273 -24.79 -19.29 -5.99
CA MET A 273 -25.42 -17.98 -6.22
C MET A 273 -25.85 -17.28 -4.92
N THR A 274 -25.45 -16.03 -4.75
CA THR A 274 -26.01 -15.09 -3.77
C THR A 274 -26.34 -13.77 -4.48
N ILE A 275 -27.11 -12.90 -3.85
CA ILE A 275 -27.40 -11.54 -4.32
C ILE A 275 -26.10 -10.78 -4.56
N GLU A 276 -25.15 -10.84 -3.64
CA GLU A 276 -23.83 -10.19 -3.77
C GLU A 276 -22.98 -10.85 -4.86
N TRP A 277 -23.07 -12.16 -5.07
CA TRP A 277 -22.37 -12.83 -6.16
C TRP A 277 -22.83 -12.26 -7.51
N CYS A 278 -24.15 -12.19 -7.74
CA CYS A 278 -24.70 -11.65 -8.99
C CYS A 278 -24.42 -10.14 -9.13
N GLN A 279 -24.60 -9.36 -8.06
CA GLN A 279 -24.28 -7.93 -8.04
C GLN A 279 -22.80 -7.67 -8.39
N ASN A 280 -21.86 -8.41 -7.78
CA ASN A 280 -20.43 -8.24 -8.07
C ASN A 280 -20.05 -8.77 -9.46
N TYR A 281 -20.63 -9.88 -9.91
CA TYR A 281 -20.44 -10.41 -11.26
C TYR A 281 -20.91 -9.40 -12.32
N CYS A 282 -22.10 -8.82 -12.16
CA CYS A 282 -22.60 -7.80 -13.07
C CYS A 282 -21.79 -6.49 -12.98
N LEU A 283 -21.41 -6.03 -11.77
CA LEU A 283 -20.63 -4.79 -11.60
C LEU A 283 -19.24 -4.90 -12.26
N SER A 284 -18.52 -5.99 -11.99
CA SER A 284 -17.20 -6.25 -12.58
C SER A 284 -17.28 -6.49 -14.10
N SER A 285 -18.44 -6.92 -14.60
CA SER A 285 -18.74 -7.02 -16.04
C SER A 285 -19.28 -5.72 -16.66
N GLY A 286 -19.34 -4.61 -15.91
CA GLY A 286 -19.73 -3.29 -16.42
C GLY A 286 -21.24 -3.06 -16.57
N PHE A 287 -22.07 -3.76 -15.80
CA PHE A 287 -23.52 -3.66 -15.82
C PHE A 287 -24.08 -3.00 -14.56
N ILE A 288 -24.92 -1.97 -14.72
CA ILE A 288 -25.56 -1.25 -13.62
C ILE A 288 -26.88 -1.89 -13.16
N TYR A 289 -27.39 -2.91 -13.86
CA TYR A 289 -28.47 -3.78 -13.37
C TYR A 289 -27.97 -5.22 -13.25
N ALA A 290 -28.25 -5.81 -12.09
CA ALA A 290 -28.10 -7.22 -11.79
C ALA A 290 -29.48 -7.77 -11.44
N GLY A 291 -29.79 -8.99 -11.84
CA GLY A 291 -31.02 -9.64 -11.40
C GLY A 291 -30.95 -11.16 -11.51
N ILE A 292 -31.63 -11.85 -10.60
CA ILE A 292 -31.59 -13.31 -10.50
C ILE A 292 -32.97 -13.88 -10.84
N GLU A 293 -33.01 -14.85 -11.75
CA GLU A 293 -34.17 -15.75 -11.94
C GLU A 293 -33.89 -17.09 -11.24
N TYR A 294 -34.96 -17.79 -10.82
CA TYR A 294 -34.88 -19.00 -9.98
C TYR A 294 -33.99 -18.77 -8.75
N ALA A 295 -33.11 -19.71 -8.41
CA ALA A 295 -32.15 -19.63 -7.31
C ALA A 295 -30.69 -19.51 -7.78
N GLU A 296 -30.44 -19.64 -9.08
CA GLU A 296 -29.11 -19.86 -9.67
C GLU A 296 -28.81 -19.09 -10.96
N GLU A 297 -29.78 -18.46 -11.63
CA GLU A 297 -29.59 -17.81 -12.95
C GLU A 297 -29.34 -16.29 -12.79
N CYS A 298 -28.09 -15.83 -12.80
CA CYS A 298 -27.77 -14.40 -12.76
C CYS A 298 -27.80 -13.78 -14.16
N MET A 299 -28.52 -12.68 -14.31
CA MET A 299 -28.62 -11.89 -15.53
C MET A 299 -28.17 -10.45 -15.27
N CYS A 300 -27.46 -9.87 -16.23
CA CYS A 300 -26.95 -8.51 -16.15
C CYS A 300 -27.43 -7.64 -17.32
N GLY A 301 -27.56 -6.34 -17.09
CA GLY A 301 -27.90 -5.37 -18.12
C GLY A 301 -27.57 -3.93 -17.75
N ASN A 302 -27.63 -3.04 -18.74
CA ASN A 302 -27.57 -1.58 -18.53
C ASN A 302 -28.94 -0.90 -18.73
N THR A 303 -29.99 -1.66 -19.03
CA THR A 303 -31.39 -1.23 -19.16
C THR A 303 -32.33 -2.38 -18.78
N ILE A 304 -33.43 -2.08 -18.10
CA ILE A 304 -34.56 -3.01 -17.91
C ILE A 304 -35.41 -3.00 -19.19
N ASN A 305 -35.46 -4.11 -19.91
CA ASN A 305 -36.23 -4.23 -21.14
C ASN A 305 -37.73 -4.26 -20.86
N THR A 306 -38.47 -3.26 -21.37
CA THR A 306 -39.93 -3.17 -21.21
C THR A 306 -40.64 -3.38 -22.55
N GLY A 307 -41.44 -4.44 -22.65
CA GLY A 307 -42.10 -4.85 -23.89
C GLY A 307 -42.69 -6.25 -23.81
N SER A 308 -43.70 -6.56 -24.62
CA SER A 308 -44.35 -7.89 -24.70
C SER A 308 -44.91 -8.46 -23.37
N GLY A 309 -45.00 -7.64 -22.31
CA GLY A 309 -45.42 -8.06 -20.96
C GLY A 309 -44.28 -8.21 -19.95
N GLN A 310 -43.02 -8.21 -20.40
CA GLN A 310 -41.83 -8.28 -19.54
C GLN A 310 -41.41 -6.89 -19.04
N GLY A 311 -40.68 -6.84 -17.92
CA GLY A 311 -40.17 -5.60 -17.32
C GLY A 311 -41.22 -4.82 -16.52
N VAL A 312 -42.36 -5.45 -16.24
CA VAL A 312 -43.40 -4.94 -15.35
C VAL A 312 -43.15 -5.49 -13.94
N HIS A 313 -43.30 -4.67 -12.90
CA HIS A 313 -43.25 -5.15 -11.50
C HIS A 313 -44.23 -6.31 -11.26
N ALA A 314 -43.75 -7.40 -10.68
CA ALA A 314 -44.55 -8.54 -10.29
C ALA A 314 -44.89 -8.48 -8.80
N THR A 315 -46.18 -8.45 -8.48
CA THR A 315 -46.72 -8.38 -7.11
C THR A 315 -47.48 -9.64 -6.69
N ASP A 316 -47.41 -10.70 -7.50
CA ASP A 316 -48.04 -12.00 -7.30
C ASP A 316 -47.17 -12.99 -6.50
N GLY A 317 -46.02 -12.54 -5.97
CA GLY A 317 -45.13 -13.34 -5.13
C GLY A 317 -44.29 -14.36 -5.91
N ARG A 318 -44.09 -14.16 -7.22
CA ARG A 318 -43.33 -15.09 -8.08
C ARG A 318 -41.81 -15.13 -7.84
N CYS A 319 -41.22 -14.06 -7.28
CA CYS A 319 -39.85 -14.09 -6.78
C CYS A 319 -39.89 -14.54 -5.32
N ASN A 320 -39.69 -15.83 -5.09
CA ASN A 320 -39.85 -16.47 -3.77
C ASN A 320 -38.93 -17.68 -3.56
N MET A 321 -37.94 -17.89 -4.44
CA MET A 321 -36.93 -18.93 -4.29
C MET A 321 -35.74 -18.36 -3.51
N GLY A 322 -35.25 -19.12 -2.53
CA GLY A 322 -34.00 -18.82 -1.84
C GLY A 322 -32.80 -19.11 -2.76
N CYS A 323 -31.78 -18.25 -2.78
CA CYS A 323 -30.60 -18.43 -3.63
C CYS A 323 -29.83 -19.74 -3.29
N LEU A 324 -29.20 -20.40 -4.27
CA LEU A 324 -28.52 -21.69 -4.01
C LEU A 324 -27.28 -21.58 -3.09
N GLY A 325 -26.55 -20.47 -3.18
CA GLY A 325 -25.42 -20.16 -2.29
C GLY A 325 -25.83 -19.58 -0.95
N ASN A 326 -27.01 -18.96 -0.84
CA ASN A 326 -27.61 -18.54 0.42
C ASN A 326 -29.15 -18.61 0.38
N THR A 327 -29.71 -19.65 1.01
CA THR A 327 -31.17 -19.89 1.01
C THR A 327 -31.96 -18.94 1.91
N ALA A 328 -31.30 -18.05 2.66
CA ALA A 328 -31.94 -16.98 3.43
C ALA A 328 -32.15 -15.69 2.61
N GLU A 329 -31.57 -15.59 1.41
CA GLU A 329 -31.75 -14.47 0.49
C GLU A 329 -32.89 -14.75 -0.50
N GLU A 330 -33.84 -13.83 -0.63
CA GLU A 330 -34.88 -13.90 -1.67
C GLU A 330 -34.27 -13.58 -3.04
N CYS A 331 -34.12 -14.62 -3.86
CA CYS A 331 -33.75 -14.57 -5.27
C CYS A 331 -35.02 -14.44 -6.15
N GLY A 332 -35.00 -14.99 -7.38
CA GLY A 332 -36.11 -14.92 -8.32
C GLY A 332 -37.13 -16.08 -8.16
N GLY A 333 -37.64 -16.51 -9.29
CA GLY A 333 -38.52 -17.65 -9.46
C GLY A 333 -38.99 -17.79 -10.91
N THR A 334 -39.93 -18.69 -11.17
CA THR A 334 -40.38 -19.03 -12.54
C THR A 334 -41.00 -17.83 -13.29
N TRP A 335 -40.32 -17.33 -14.32
CA TRP A 335 -40.67 -16.08 -15.03
C TRP A 335 -40.77 -14.86 -14.10
N GLY A 336 -39.91 -14.85 -13.07
CA GLY A 336 -39.84 -13.83 -12.03
C GLY A 336 -38.38 -13.50 -11.71
N ILE A 337 -37.90 -12.39 -12.25
CA ILE A 337 -36.53 -11.91 -11.99
C ILE A 337 -36.57 -10.83 -10.89
N ARG A 338 -35.73 -10.98 -9.86
CA ARG A 338 -35.54 -9.94 -8.83
C ARG A 338 -34.36 -9.07 -9.24
N ILE A 339 -34.49 -7.74 -9.19
CA ILE A 339 -33.53 -6.80 -9.82
C ILE A 339 -32.99 -5.80 -8.81
N TRP A 340 -31.69 -5.48 -8.94
CA TRP A 340 -31.00 -4.39 -8.24
C TRP A 340 -30.38 -3.43 -9.26
N GLN A 341 -30.20 -2.15 -8.87
CA GLN A 341 -29.52 -1.13 -9.69
C GLN A 341 -28.33 -0.48 -8.95
N TYR A 342 -27.16 -0.44 -9.57
CA TYR A 342 -25.97 0.24 -9.06
C TYR A 342 -25.99 1.74 -9.38
N GLY A 343 -25.94 2.57 -8.33
CA GLY A 343 -25.72 4.01 -8.45
C GLY A 343 -26.95 4.87 -8.74
N SER A 344 -26.97 6.04 -8.09
CA SER A 344 -27.90 7.17 -8.28
C SER A 344 -29.40 6.91 -8.07
N VAL A 345 -29.89 7.27 -6.87
CA VAL A 345 -31.24 7.83 -6.69
C VAL A 345 -31.15 9.23 -6.07
N SER A 346 -31.43 10.26 -6.88
CA SER A 346 -31.64 11.62 -6.39
C SER A 346 -33.09 11.76 -5.91
N GLY A 347 -33.35 11.34 -4.67
CA GLY A 347 -34.70 11.29 -4.07
C GLY A 347 -34.92 12.38 -3.02
N SER A 348 -35.80 13.35 -3.32
CA SER A 348 -36.15 14.43 -2.38
C SER A 348 -37.18 13.97 -1.34
N THR A 349 -36.72 13.62 -0.14
CA THR A 349 -37.59 13.18 0.97
C THR A 349 -38.22 14.37 1.72
N SER A 350 -39.16 15.06 1.08
CA SER A 350 -40.02 16.05 1.77
C SER A 350 -41.21 15.34 2.44
N THR A 351 -41.23 15.32 3.77
CA THR A 351 -42.32 14.75 4.57
C THR A 351 -43.54 15.67 4.62
N THR A 352 -44.75 15.16 4.37
CA THR A 352 -46.04 15.67 4.91
C THR A 352 -47.09 14.57 4.82
N SER A 353 -47.89 14.38 5.88
CA SER A 353 -48.93 13.35 5.98
C SER A 353 -50.34 13.95 6.10
N THR A 354 -51.27 13.66 5.18
CA THR A 354 -52.72 13.92 5.41
C THR A 354 -53.68 13.11 4.52
N ILE A 355 -54.18 12.00 5.08
CA ILE A 355 -55.61 11.67 5.25
C ILE A 355 -56.64 12.12 4.17
N SER A 356 -57.17 11.12 3.44
CA SER A 356 -58.59 10.90 3.03
C SER A 356 -59.31 11.60 1.85
N THR A 357 -60.25 10.79 1.30
CA THR A 357 -61.55 11.12 0.67
C THR A 357 -61.64 11.69 -0.77
N THR A 358 -61.70 10.76 -1.72
CA THR A 358 -62.86 10.49 -2.62
C THR A 358 -63.81 11.66 -2.98
N SER A 359 -63.88 12.05 -4.27
CA SER A 359 -65.16 12.08 -5.04
C SER A 359 -65.04 12.49 -6.53
N THR A 360 -65.83 11.80 -7.36
CA THR A 360 -66.44 12.22 -8.66
C THR A 360 -65.59 12.82 -9.81
N THR A 361 -65.42 12.02 -10.86
CA THR A 361 -65.96 12.25 -12.24
C THR A 361 -66.52 13.66 -12.52
N SER A 362 -66.11 14.40 -13.56
CA SER A 362 -66.50 14.21 -14.99
C SER A 362 -65.91 15.37 -15.86
N THR A 363 -65.68 15.33 -17.19
CA THR A 363 -65.61 14.27 -18.23
C THR A 363 -64.98 14.85 -19.53
N THR A 364 -64.22 14.02 -20.26
CA THR A 364 -64.06 13.95 -21.73
C THR A 364 -63.90 15.22 -22.59
N SER A 365 -62.71 15.40 -23.19
CA SER A 365 -62.59 15.86 -24.59
C SER A 365 -61.34 15.32 -25.31
N THR A 366 -61.61 14.51 -26.34
CA THR A 366 -60.72 14.07 -27.44
C THR A 366 -60.32 15.26 -28.35
N THR A 367 -59.24 15.26 -29.16
CA THR A 367 -58.13 14.31 -29.38
C THR A 367 -56.98 15.04 -30.11
N SER A 368 -55.74 14.52 -29.98
CA SER A 368 -54.54 14.78 -30.81
C SER A 368 -54.06 16.23 -31.03
N THR A 369 -52.89 16.54 -30.45
CA THR A 369 -51.97 17.56 -30.97
C THR A 369 -50.64 16.88 -31.28
N THR A 370 -50.17 16.94 -32.52
CA THR A 370 -48.88 16.35 -32.94
C THR A 370 -47.71 17.26 -32.58
N THR A 371 -46.88 16.83 -31.63
CA THR A 371 -45.62 17.51 -31.30
C THR A 371 -44.55 17.13 -32.32
N THR A 372 -44.08 18.09 -33.12
CA THR A 372 -42.90 17.91 -33.99
C THR A 372 -41.62 18.11 -33.19
N THR A 373 -41.18 17.07 -32.48
CA THR A 373 -39.91 17.07 -31.73
C THR A 373 -38.73 16.97 -32.69
N SER A 374 -37.87 17.99 -32.73
CA SER A 374 -36.61 17.95 -33.49
C SER A 374 -35.57 17.09 -32.77
N THR A 375 -34.92 16.20 -33.52
CA THR A 375 -33.92 15.25 -33.00
C THR A 375 -32.63 15.94 -32.55
N SER A 376 -32.24 15.73 -31.29
CA SER A 376 -30.88 15.92 -30.79
C SER A 376 -30.54 14.74 -29.88
N ALA A 377 -29.49 13.99 -30.21
CA ALA A 377 -29.00 12.91 -29.34
C ALA A 377 -28.26 13.51 -28.13
N SER A 378 -28.29 12.80 -27.00
CA SER A 378 -27.49 13.09 -25.81
C SER A 378 -26.82 11.80 -25.34
N SER A 379 -25.52 11.87 -25.03
CA SER A 379 -24.66 10.71 -24.83
C SER A 379 -24.71 10.13 -23.41
N THR A 380 -24.58 8.81 -23.34
CA THR A 380 -24.29 8.02 -22.13
C THR A 380 -22.78 8.06 -21.79
N PRO A 381 -22.34 7.74 -20.55
CA PRO A 381 -20.92 7.80 -20.18
C PRO A 381 -20.05 6.79 -20.97
N SER A 382 -18.88 7.24 -21.42
CA SER A 382 -17.98 6.48 -22.31
C SER A 382 -16.87 5.75 -21.55
N GLN A 383 -16.58 4.50 -21.96
CA GLN A 383 -15.22 3.97 -21.84
C GLN A 383 -14.34 4.74 -22.83
N THR A 384 -13.19 5.26 -22.39
CA THR A 384 -12.39 6.14 -23.25
C THR A 384 -11.51 5.33 -24.19
N TRP A 385 -11.88 5.30 -25.48
CA TRP A 385 -11.01 4.85 -26.55
C TRP A 385 -10.11 6.01 -27.01
N ILE A 386 -8.80 5.79 -27.00
CA ILE A 386 -7.80 6.76 -27.46
C ILE A 386 -7.49 6.46 -28.93
N SER A 387 -7.76 7.40 -29.83
CA SER A 387 -7.40 7.21 -31.24
C SER A 387 -5.88 7.19 -31.40
N LEU A 388 -5.35 6.07 -31.87
CA LEU A 388 -3.97 5.94 -32.30
C LEU A 388 -3.76 6.57 -33.69
N GLY A 389 -4.84 6.80 -34.44
CA GLY A 389 -4.85 7.43 -35.76
C GLY A 389 -4.61 6.46 -36.93
N CYS A 390 -4.35 7.01 -38.12
CA CYS A 390 -4.24 6.22 -39.35
C CYS A 390 -3.02 5.28 -39.36
N ARG A 391 -3.21 4.06 -39.88
CA ARG A 391 -2.22 2.98 -39.93
C ARG A 391 -2.16 2.29 -41.29
N VAL A 392 -0.97 1.87 -41.68
CA VAL A 392 -0.76 0.98 -42.83
C VAL A 392 -1.28 -0.40 -42.49
N ASP A 393 -2.22 -0.88 -43.30
CA ASP A 393 -2.63 -2.27 -43.33
C ASP A 393 -2.12 -2.93 -44.64
N ALA A 394 -2.14 -4.26 -44.71
CA ALA A 394 -1.57 -5.03 -45.82
C ALA A 394 -2.21 -6.41 -45.97
N GLY A 395 -1.82 -7.14 -47.03
CA GLY A 395 -2.33 -8.49 -47.35
C GLY A 395 -2.07 -9.57 -46.27
N ALA A 396 -1.32 -9.26 -45.23
CA ALA A 396 -1.44 -9.88 -43.91
C ALA A 396 -1.88 -8.77 -42.94
N ARG A 397 -3.12 -8.86 -42.44
CA ARG A 397 -3.79 -7.77 -41.70
C ARG A 397 -2.98 -7.34 -40.47
N ALA A 398 -2.98 -6.04 -40.19
CA ALA A 398 -2.29 -5.43 -39.04
C ALA A 398 -3.02 -5.71 -37.71
N LEU A 399 -4.35 -5.69 -37.72
CA LEU A 399 -5.19 -6.25 -36.68
C LEU A 399 -5.84 -7.51 -37.24
N SER A 400 -5.47 -8.67 -36.72
CA SER A 400 -5.77 -9.97 -37.34
C SER A 400 -6.31 -11.01 -36.34
N SER A 401 -6.79 -10.59 -35.18
CA SER A 401 -7.24 -11.51 -34.12
C SER A 401 -8.73 -11.83 -34.23
N ASP A 402 -9.55 -10.86 -34.65
CA ASP A 402 -10.97 -11.00 -34.96
C ASP A 402 -11.43 -9.84 -35.86
N GLY A 403 -12.65 -9.89 -36.40
CA GLY A 403 -13.18 -8.81 -37.24
C GLY A 403 -14.57 -9.07 -37.83
N THR A 404 -15.21 -8.01 -38.31
CA THR A 404 -16.57 -8.03 -38.86
C THR A 404 -16.76 -6.97 -39.95
N GLN A 405 -17.77 -7.11 -40.80
CA GLN A 405 -18.13 -6.14 -41.82
C GLN A 405 -19.62 -5.78 -41.72
N SER A 406 -19.95 -4.49 -41.78
CA SER A 406 -21.32 -3.99 -41.65
C SER A 406 -21.62 -2.90 -42.68
N GLY A 407 -22.81 -2.97 -43.29
CA GLY A 407 -23.36 -1.90 -44.09
C GLY A 407 -23.70 -0.63 -43.29
N SER A 408 -23.70 -0.72 -41.96
CA SER A 408 -23.97 0.37 -41.02
C SER A 408 -22.81 0.57 -40.02
N MET A 409 -21.57 0.34 -40.46
CA MET A 409 -20.38 0.50 -39.62
C MET A 409 -20.22 1.95 -39.11
N THR A 410 -19.88 2.10 -37.84
CA THR A 410 -19.40 3.34 -37.19
C THR A 410 -18.13 3.01 -36.41
N VAL A 411 -17.40 4.02 -35.93
CA VAL A 411 -16.23 3.83 -35.07
C VAL A 411 -16.63 3.11 -33.78
N GLU A 412 -17.69 3.57 -33.12
CA GLU A 412 -18.18 3.03 -31.85
C GLU A 412 -18.71 1.60 -32.01
N TYR A 413 -19.30 1.27 -33.17
CA TYR A 413 -19.69 -0.10 -33.49
C TYR A 413 -18.48 -1.04 -33.51
N CYS A 414 -17.35 -0.60 -34.08
CA CYS A 414 -16.14 -1.41 -34.12
C CYS A 414 -15.43 -1.48 -32.76
N GLU A 415 -15.31 -0.34 -32.07
CA GLU A 415 -14.79 -0.25 -30.70
C GLU A 415 -15.55 -1.20 -29.78
N SER A 416 -16.89 -1.11 -29.75
CA SER A 416 -17.75 -1.97 -28.94
C SER A 416 -17.68 -3.44 -29.35
N TYR A 417 -17.53 -3.74 -30.64
CA TYR A 417 -17.33 -5.12 -31.11
C TYR A 417 -15.99 -5.70 -30.62
N CYS A 418 -14.91 -4.90 -30.63
CA CYS A 418 -13.59 -5.36 -30.21
C CYS A 418 -13.44 -5.47 -28.68
N SER A 419 -13.90 -4.50 -27.88
CA SER A 419 -13.88 -4.66 -26.41
C SER A 419 -14.84 -5.76 -25.94
N GLY A 420 -16.00 -5.93 -26.60
CA GLY A 420 -16.92 -7.04 -26.39
C GLY A 420 -16.34 -8.43 -26.70
N LYS A 421 -15.15 -8.49 -27.33
CA LYS A 421 -14.36 -9.71 -27.55
C LYS A 421 -13.06 -9.76 -26.72
N GLY A 422 -12.84 -8.81 -25.82
CA GLY A 422 -11.63 -8.73 -25.00
C GLY A 422 -10.39 -8.21 -25.74
N TYR A 423 -10.56 -7.47 -26.84
CA TYR A 423 -9.47 -6.87 -27.59
C TYR A 423 -9.25 -5.39 -27.24
N LEU A 424 -7.99 -5.04 -26.98
CA LEU A 424 -7.54 -3.71 -26.56
C LEU A 424 -7.39 -2.72 -27.71
N LEU A 425 -7.31 -3.20 -28.96
CA LEU A 425 -7.24 -2.40 -30.18
C LEU A 425 -8.45 -2.70 -31.08
N ALA A 426 -9.06 -1.62 -31.60
CA ALA A 426 -10.09 -1.65 -32.61
C ALA A 426 -9.66 -0.81 -33.81
N GLY A 427 -9.93 -1.25 -35.03
CA GLY A 427 -9.64 -0.46 -36.23
C GLY A 427 -10.62 -0.69 -37.36
N VAL A 428 -11.07 0.41 -37.97
CA VAL A 428 -12.01 0.41 -39.10
C VAL A 428 -11.32 0.71 -40.41
N GLU A 429 -11.73 0.00 -41.46
CA GLU A 429 -11.21 0.09 -42.82
C GLU A 429 -12.36 0.30 -43.84
N ASN A 430 -12.04 1.06 -44.90
CA ASN A 430 -12.83 1.15 -46.14
C ASN A 430 -14.35 1.36 -45.92
N GLY A 431 -14.71 2.18 -44.93
CA GLY A 431 -16.09 2.56 -44.63
C GLY A 431 -17.00 1.48 -44.01
N SER A 432 -16.58 0.22 -43.95
CA SER A 432 -17.48 -0.91 -43.62
C SER A 432 -16.86 -2.05 -42.81
N GLU A 433 -15.53 -2.17 -42.79
CA GLU A 433 -14.81 -3.29 -42.20
C GLU A 433 -14.24 -2.90 -40.84
N CYS A 434 -14.22 -3.83 -39.90
CA CYS A 434 -13.73 -3.68 -38.53
C CYS A 434 -12.80 -4.84 -38.18
N TYR A 435 -11.68 -4.53 -37.54
CA TYR A 435 -10.61 -5.46 -37.21
C TYR A 435 -10.13 -5.24 -35.77
N CYS A 436 -9.91 -6.34 -35.05
CA CYS A 436 -9.57 -6.33 -33.63
C CYS A 436 -8.22 -7.00 -33.35
N GLY A 437 -7.57 -6.60 -32.25
CA GLY A 437 -6.38 -7.28 -31.74
C GLY A 437 -5.90 -6.73 -30.39
N ASN A 438 -4.90 -7.39 -29.81
CA ASN A 438 -4.20 -6.91 -28.61
C ASN A 438 -2.81 -6.31 -28.93
N SER A 439 -2.37 -6.43 -30.17
CA SER A 439 -1.15 -5.86 -30.72
C SER A 439 -1.25 -5.82 -32.25
N PHE A 440 -0.37 -5.07 -32.91
CA PHE A 440 -0.23 -5.15 -34.37
C PHE A 440 0.60 -6.37 -34.76
N THR A 441 0.15 -7.11 -35.78
CA THR A 441 0.80 -8.34 -36.25
C THR A 441 1.57 -8.12 -37.56
N ASN A 442 2.44 -9.07 -37.91
CA ASN A 442 3.14 -9.14 -39.21
C ASN A 442 4.03 -7.93 -39.58
N GLY A 443 4.34 -7.03 -38.63
CA GLY A 443 5.09 -5.79 -38.89
C GLY A 443 4.27 -4.69 -39.58
N ALA A 444 2.97 -4.90 -39.77
CA ALA A 444 2.03 -3.87 -40.20
C ALA A 444 1.59 -3.00 -38.99
N GLY A 445 0.71 -2.02 -39.18
CA GLY A 445 0.33 -1.09 -38.11
C GLY A 445 1.35 0.04 -37.89
N THR A 446 2.14 0.38 -38.90
CA THR A 446 2.97 1.60 -38.93
C THR A 446 2.11 2.84 -39.23
N VAL A 447 2.54 4.02 -38.78
CA VAL A 447 1.79 5.28 -38.95
C VAL A 447 1.66 5.65 -40.43
N ALA A 448 0.42 5.86 -40.90
CA ALA A 448 0.12 6.36 -42.24
C ALA A 448 -0.34 7.83 -42.20
N PRO A 449 -0.25 8.58 -43.32
CA PRO A 449 -0.84 9.92 -43.42
C PRO A 449 -2.35 9.86 -43.14
N SER A 450 -2.90 10.80 -42.38
CA SER A 450 -4.33 10.80 -42.04
C SER A 450 -5.26 10.90 -43.26
N THR A 451 -4.77 11.47 -44.36
CA THR A 451 -5.44 11.50 -45.67
C THR A 451 -5.67 10.11 -46.27
N ASP A 452 -4.81 9.13 -45.97
CA ASP A 452 -4.93 7.76 -46.46
C ASP A 452 -6.11 7.02 -45.81
N CYS A 453 -6.57 7.49 -44.64
CA CYS A 453 -7.72 6.96 -43.90
C CYS A 453 -9.00 7.79 -44.09
N ALA A 454 -9.11 8.64 -45.11
CA ALA A 454 -10.21 9.61 -45.24
C ALA A 454 -11.56 9.05 -45.75
N THR A 455 -11.83 7.74 -45.61
CA THR A 455 -13.12 7.15 -46.03
C THR A 455 -14.17 7.36 -44.94
N ALA A 456 -15.35 7.84 -45.33
CA ALA A 456 -16.46 8.01 -44.40
C ALA A 456 -17.03 6.66 -43.93
N CYS A 457 -17.49 6.57 -42.68
CA CYS A 457 -18.18 5.37 -42.19
C CYS A 457 -19.56 5.21 -42.84
N ASN A 458 -19.95 3.99 -43.24
CA ASN A 458 -21.23 3.76 -43.93
C ASN A 458 -22.45 3.94 -43.02
N GLY A 459 -22.32 3.71 -41.72
CA GLY A 459 -23.35 3.99 -40.71
C GLY A 459 -23.41 5.47 -40.29
N ASN A 460 -22.29 6.20 -40.37
CA ASN A 460 -22.24 7.63 -40.09
C ASN A 460 -21.22 8.35 -40.99
N SER A 461 -21.71 9.11 -41.98
CA SER A 461 -20.85 9.82 -42.93
C SER A 461 -20.05 11.00 -42.34
N GLY A 462 -20.22 11.31 -41.04
CA GLY A 462 -19.39 12.26 -40.29
C GLY A 462 -18.12 11.66 -39.67
N GLU A 463 -17.97 10.33 -39.65
CA GLU A 463 -16.84 9.61 -39.03
C GLU A 463 -15.85 9.06 -40.07
N ILE A 464 -14.64 8.67 -39.61
CA ILE A 464 -13.47 8.36 -40.44
C ILE A 464 -13.08 6.88 -40.32
N CYS A 465 -13.68 6.03 -41.16
CA CYS A 465 -13.47 4.58 -41.21
C CYS A 465 -12.39 4.16 -42.22
N GLY A 466 -11.16 4.64 -42.03
CA GLY A 466 -9.98 4.12 -42.74
C GLY A 466 -10.00 4.32 -44.26
N GLY A 467 -9.44 3.38 -45.00
CA GLY A 467 -9.35 3.39 -46.46
C GLY A 467 -8.73 2.11 -46.99
N GLY A 468 -8.57 1.98 -48.32
CA GLY A 468 -8.04 0.74 -48.91
C GLY A 468 -6.63 0.41 -48.42
N TRP A 469 -6.50 -0.67 -47.65
CA TRP A 469 -5.29 -1.09 -46.92
C TRP A 469 -4.82 -0.05 -45.89
N ARG A 470 -5.79 0.57 -45.18
CA ARG A 470 -5.59 1.66 -44.22
C ARG A 470 -6.60 1.62 -43.07
N LEU A 471 -6.13 1.32 -41.88
CA LEU A 471 -6.96 1.33 -40.67
C LEU A 471 -6.90 2.69 -39.98
N SER A 472 -8.04 3.31 -39.69
CA SER A 472 -8.10 4.18 -38.51
C SER A 472 -8.09 3.27 -37.28
N VAL A 473 -7.25 3.52 -36.26
CA VAL A 473 -7.12 2.62 -35.09
C VAL A 473 -7.30 3.38 -33.78
N TRP A 474 -7.91 2.73 -32.79
CA TRP A 474 -8.12 3.19 -31.42
C TRP A 474 -7.67 2.12 -30.40
N SER A 475 -7.34 2.56 -29.18
CA SER A 475 -6.94 1.70 -28.05
C SER A 475 -7.71 2.03 -26.77
N LEU A 476 -8.18 1.01 -26.05
CA LEU A 476 -8.97 1.16 -24.82
C LEU A 476 -8.10 1.66 -23.65
N SER A 477 -8.53 2.70 -22.92
CA SER A 477 -7.71 3.38 -21.90
C SER A 477 -7.57 2.65 -20.55
N SER A 478 -7.10 1.40 -20.59
CA SER A 478 -6.40 0.77 -19.46
C SER A 478 -4.92 0.48 -19.78
N ALA A 479 -4.43 0.94 -20.95
CA ALA A 479 -3.02 0.89 -21.33
C ALA A 479 -2.52 2.28 -21.79
N ALA A 480 -1.62 2.86 -21.00
CA ALA A 480 -0.79 4.05 -21.27
C ALA A 480 -1.49 5.38 -21.68
N SER A 481 -1.18 6.45 -20.96
CA SER A 481 -1.42 7.83 -21.42
C SER A 481 -0.53 8.19 -22.62
N VAL A 482 -1.09 8.90 -23.60
CA VAL A 482 -0.46 9.15 -24.91
C VAL A 482 -0.26 10.65 -25.16
N THR A 483 0.91 11.04 -25.67
CA THR A 483 1.13 12.22 -26.54
C THR A 483 2.56 12.15 -27.10
N SER A 484 2.90 12.19 -28.40
CA SER A 484 2.26 12.59 -29.68
C SER A 484 2.25 14.08 -30.02
N VAL A 485 3.15 14.50 -30.92
CA VAL A 485 3.01 15.64 -31.86
C VAL A 485 3.67 15.21 -33.19
N SER A 486 3.21 15.76 -34.33
CA SER A 486 3.34 15.16 -35.68
C SER A 486 4.18 15.98 -36.69
N SER A 487 4.20 15.50 -37.95
CA SER A 487 4.50 16.23 -39.23
C SER A 487 5.96 16.19 -39.76
N SER A 488 6.24 16.05 -41.07
CA SER A 488 5.36 15.83 -42.26
C SER A 488 6.14 15.57 -43.58
N THR A 489 5.54 14.82 -44.53
CA THR A 489 5.80 14.80 -46.02
C THR A 489 7.17 14.26 -46.53
N THR A 490 7.38 13.67 -47.73
CA THR A 490 6.62 13.50 -49.01
C THR A 490 6.98 12.16 -49.73
N SER A 491 6.08 11.66 -50.60
CA SER A 491 6.13 10.66 -51.72
C SER A 491 7.49 10.12 -52.27
N THR A 492 7.62 8.95 -52.93
CA THR A 492 6.81 8.38 -54.06
C THR A 492 6.94 6.86 -54.32
N THR A 493 5.80 6.24 -54.69
CA THR A 493 5.53 5.20 -55.74
C THR A 493 6.53 4.06 -56.07
N THR A 494 6.09 2.80 -55.87
CA THR A 494 5.81 1.70 -56.87
C THR A 494 5.83 0.31 -56.16
N THR A 495 5.19 -0.80 -56.54
CA THR A 495 3.99 -1.22 -57.30
C THR A 495 4.03 -2.77 -57.33
N SER A 496 3.01 -3.50 -56.81
CA SER A 496 2.73 -4.97 -57.00
C SER A 496 3.77 -6.01 -56.48
N THR A 497 3.53 -7.30 -56.18
CA THR A 497 2.35 -8.20 -55.86
C THR A 497 2.94 -9.63 -55.72
N SER A 498 2.58 -10.58 -54.82
CA SER A 498 1.80 -10.65 -53.55
C SER A 498 2.01 -12.06 -52.91
N THR A 499 1.36 -12.37 -51.77
CA THR A 499 1.25 -13.72 -51.10
C THR A 499 2.56 -14.38 -50.60
N SER A 500 2.64 -15.09 -49.47
CA SER A 500 1.65 -15.45 -48.41
C SER A 500 2.34 -16.00 -47.12
N VAL A 501 1.63 -15.96 -45.98
CA VAL A 501 1.80 -16.70 -44.69
C VAL A 501 3.07 -16.57 -43.82
N THR A 502 2.90 -15.88 -42.69
CA THR A 502 3.47 -16.13 -41.33
C THR A 502 2.85 -17.40 -40.68
N PRO A 503 3.35 -18.01 -39.56
CA PRO A 503 3.68 -17.39 -38.24
C PRO A 503 5.01 -17.96 -37.62
N THR A 504 5.41 -17.91 -36.33
CA THR A 504 4.70 -17.76 -35.03
C THR A 504 5.66 -17.46 -33.83
N SER A 505 5.28 -16.56 -32.90
CA SER A 505 5.64 -16.57 -31.44
C SER A 505 7.14 -16.48 -31.04
N SER A 506 7.61 -16.46 -29.77
CA SER A 506 7.01 -16.48 -28.41
C SER A 506 8.03 -15.91 -27.38
N PRO A 507 7.72 -15.71 -26.07
CA PRO A 507 8.72 -15.24 -25.10
C PRO A 507 9.68 -16.35 -24.66
N THR A 508 10.99 -16.05 -24.58
CA THR A 508 12.02 -16.97 -24.06
C THR A 508 12.80 -16.32 -22.91
N THR A 509 13.35 -17.14 -22.00
CA THR A 509 14.11 -16.67 -20.81
C THR A 509 15.60 -16.44 -21.10
N TRP A 510 15.91 -16.04 -22.33
CA TRP A 510 17.26 -15.89 -22.85
C TRP A 510 17.59 -14.41 -23.11
N VAL A 511 18.77 -13.99 -22.65
CA VAL A 511 19.29 -12.62 -22.79
C VAL A 511 20.32 -12.61 -23.92
N ASN A 512 20.07 -11.81 -24.96
CA ASN A 512 21.05 -11.55 -26.01
C ASN A 512 22.29 -10.86 -25.43
N LEU A 513 23.46 -11.48 -25.62
CA LEU A 513 24.76 -10.92 -25.27
C LEU A 513 25.40 -10.14 -26.43
N GLY A 514 24.90 -10.32 -27.66
CA GLY A 514 25.36 -9.67 -28.88
C GLY A 514 26.51 -10.40 -29.57
N CYS A 515 27.14 -9.73 -30.54
CA CYS A 515 28.18 -10.32 -31.38
C CYS A 515 29.48 -10.63 -30.62
N ARG A 516 30.10 -11.76 -30.92
CA ARG A 516 31.34 -12.26 -30.29
C ARG A 516 32.31 -12.82 -31.32
N VAL A 517 33.60 -12.68 -31.03
CA VAL A 517 34.69 -13.28 -31.80
C VAL A 517 34.73 -14.79 -31.54
N ASP A 518 34.63 -15.59 -32.59
CA ASP A 518 34.93 -17.01 -32.54
C ASP A 518 36.37 -17.30 -33.00
N VAL A 519 36.87 -18.50 -32.71
CA VAL A 519 38.27 -18.92 -32.90
C VAL A 519 38.32 -20.34 -33.45
N SER A 520 39.44 -20.76 -34.04
CA SER A 520 39.57 -22.09 -34.68
C SER A 520 39.34 -23.30 -33.77
N ALA A 521 39.34 -23.12 -32.44
CA ALA A 521 38.98 -24.15 -31.45
C ALA A 521 37.54 -24.02 -30.91
N ARG A 522 36.75 -23.08 -31.45
CA ARG A 522 35.43 -22.58 -31.03
C ARG A 522 35.38 -21.95 -29.62
N ALA A 523 34.65 -20.86 -29.49
CA ALA A 523 34.42 -20.12 -28.25
C ALA A 523 33.30 -20.76 -27.40
N LEU A 524 32.27 -21.31 -28.06
CA LEU A 524 31.29 -22.21 -27.47
C LEU A 524 31.55 -23.61 -28.04
N SER A 525 32.18 -24.48 -27.26
CA SER A 525 32.77 -25.73 -27.73
C SER A 525 32.22 -26.97 -27.03
N SER A 526 31.05 -26.90 -26.39
CA SER A 526 30.49 -28.02 -25.61
C SER A 526 29.59 -28.94 -26.45
N ASP A 527 28.81 -28.37 -27.37
CA ASP A 527 27.95 -29.10 -28.31
C ASP A 527 27.68 -28.20 -29.54
N SER A 528 27.29 -28.78 -30.67
CA SER A 528 27.00 -28.00 -31.89
C SER A 528 26.13 -28.74 -32.90
N THR A 529 25.46 -27.99 -33.77
CA THR A 529 24.65 -28.52 -34.88
C THR A 529 24.61 -27.54 -36.06
N GLN A 530 24.37 -28.03 -37.27
CA GLN A 530 24.18 -27.20 -38.47
C GLN A 530 22.86 -27.57 -39.15
N SER A 531 22.11 -26.57 -39.60
CA SER A 531 20.80 -26.75 -40.23
C SER A 531 20.55 -25.71 -41.32
N SER A 532 19.99 -26.15 -42.45
CA SER A 532 19.42 -25.24 -43.46
C SER A 532 18.17 -24.50 -42.97
N SER A 533 17.61 -24.91 -41.82
CA SER A 533 16.45 -24.31 -41.17
C SER A 533 16.83 -23.68 -39.82
N MET A 534 18.07 -23.19 -39.69
CA MET A 534 18.56 -22.53 -38.47
C MET A 534 17.81 -21.22 -38.21
N THR A 535 17.42 -20.99 -36.96
CA THR A 535 16.95 -19.72 -36.39
C THR A 535 17.64 -19.53 -35.04
N VAL A 536 17.54 -18.34 -34.45
CA VAL A 536 18.00 -18.05 -33.09
C VAL A 536 17.33 -18.99 -32.08
N GLU A 537 16.01 -19.10 -32.16
CA GLU A 537 15.20 -19.94 -31.27
C GLU A 537 15.48 -21.42 -31.49
N TYR A 538 15.81 -21.85 -32.72
CA TYR A 538 16.28 -23.20 -32.98
C TYR A 538 17.54 -23.50 -32.16
N CYS A 539 18.49 -22.56 -32.10
CA CYS A 539 19.72 -22.73 -31.32
C CYS A 539 19.49 -22.59 -29.81
N GLU A 540 18.67 -21.64 -29.36
CA GLU A 540 18.26 -21.52 -27.95
C GLU A 540 17.58 -22.80 -27.45
N ASN A 541 16.65 -23.36 -28.23
CA ASN A 541 15.95 -24.60 -27.89
C ASN A 541 16.86 -25.83 -27.99
N TYR A 542 17.78 -25.90 -28.96
CA TYR A 542 18.76 -26.96 -29.06
C TYR A 542 19.71 -26.97 -27.84
N CYS A 543 20.32 -25.83 -27.51
CA CYS A 543 21.24 -25.73 -26.38
C CYS A 543 20.53 -25.90 -25.02
N SER A 544 19.33 -25.35 -24.83
CA SER A 544 18.56 -25.58 -23.60
C SER A 544 18.08 -27.01 -23.44
N GLY A 545 17.65 -27.69 -24.51
CA GLY A 545 17.29 -29.11 -24.50
C GLY A 545 18.45 -30.03 -24.14
N LYS A 546 19.70 -29.56 -24.28
CA LYS A 546 20.93 -30.21 -23.83
C LYS A 546 21.42 -29.73 -22.45
N GLY A 547 20.71 -28.81 -21.80
CA GLY A 547 21.05 -28.26 -20.48
C GLY A 547 22.11 -27.16 -20.46
N TYR A 548 22.48 -26.59 -21.61
CA TYR A 548 23.46 -25.52 -21.70
C TYR A 548 22.87 -24.14 -21.39
N LEU A 549 23.68 -23.29 -20.76
CA LEU A 549 23.32 -21.93 -20.34
C LEU A 549 23.58 -20.88 -21.41
N MET A 550 24.38 -21.19 -22.44
CA MET A 550 24.72 -20.29 -23.55
C MET A 550 24.46 -20.97 -24.89
N ALA A 551 23.89 -20.20 -25.82
CA ALA A 551 23.64 -20.58 -27.20
C ALA A 551 24.24 -19.51 -28.13
N GLY A 552 24.87 -19.91 -29.23
CA GLY A 552 25.37 -18.94 -30.21
C GLY A 552 25.33 -19.48 -31.63
N VAL A 553 24.89 -18.64 -32.56
CA VAL A 553 24.75 -18.98 -33.99
C VAL A 553 25.80 -18.27 -34.83
N GLU A 554 26.36 -18.99 -35.81
CA GLU A 554 27.42 -18.56 -36.71
C GLU A 554 27.05 -18.80 -38.17
N ASN A 555 27.52 -17.94 -39.07
CA ASN A 555 27.53 -18.15 -40.52
C ASN A 555 26.17 -18.61 -41.10
N GLY A 556 25.06 -18.05 -40.58
CA GLY A 556 23.70 -18.28 -41.04
C GLY A 556 23.08 -19.64 -40.65
N SER A 557 23.88 -20.70 -40.51
CA SER A 557 23.38 -22.08 -40.46
C SER A 557 23.91 -22.92 -39.30
N GLU A 558 24.92 -22.44 -38.57
CA GLU A 558 25.62 -23.18 -37.52
C GLU A 558 25.18 -22.70 -36.13
N CYS A 559 25.09 -23.62 -35.17
CA CYS A 559 24.73 -23.38 -33.77
C CYS A 559 25.73 -24.06 -32.85
N TYR A 560 26.15 -23.37 -31.80
CA TYR A 560 27.18 -23.76 -30.84
C TYR A 560 26.70 -23.50 -29.41
N CYS A 561 26.93 -24.46 -28.50
CA CYS A 561 26.47 -24.43 -27.13
C CYS A 561 27.63 -24.43 -26.11
N GLY A 562 27.37 -23.88 -24.93
CA GLY A 562 28.27 -23.98 -23.78
C GLY A 562 27.70 -23.37 -22.51
N ASN A 563 28.49 -23.34 -21.44
CA ASN A 563 28.14 -22.66 -20.18
C ASN A 563 29.04 -21.44 -19.89
N SER A 564 30.09 -21.25 -20.69
CA SER A 564 31.04 -20.15 -20.64
C SER A 564 31.81 -20.09 -21.97
N PHE A 565 32.47 -18.96 -22.23
CA PHE A 565 33.39 -18.86 -23.37
C PHE A 565 34.72 -19.58 -23.09
N SER A 566 35.26 -20.24 -24.11
CA SER A 566 36.46 -21.08 -24.05
C SER A 566 37.51 -20.66 -25.09
N ASN A 567 38.72 -21.24 -24.98
CA ASN A 567 39.80 -21.12 -25.98
C ASN A 567 40.27 -19.68 -26.31
N ASN A 568 40.10 -18.74 -25.38
CA ASN A 568 40.29 -17.29 -25.58
C ASN A 568 39.40 -16.66 -26.67
N GLY A 569 38.35 -17.36 -27.12
CA GLY A 569 37.24 -16.79 -27.88
C GLY A 569 36.22 -16.09 -26.97
N GLY A 570 35.13 -15.59 -27.53
CA GLY A 570 34.07 -14.93 -26.77
C GLY A 570 34.38 -13.48 -26.36
N GLY A 571 35.44 -12.89 -26.93
CA GLY A 571 35.65 -11.43 -26.88
C GLY A 571 34.56 -10.68 -27.66
N GLN A 572 34.25 -9.44 -27.26
CA GLN A 572 33.24 -8.64 -27.94
C GLN A 572 33.67 -8.26 -29.36
N ALA A 573 32.80 -8.48 -30.35
CA ALA A 573 32.97 -8.05 -31.73
C ALA A 573 32.02 -6.88 -32.04
N ALA A 574 32.29 -6.16 -33.14
CA ALA A 574 31.33 -5.17 -33.64
C ALA A 574 30.05 -5.89 -34.11
N SER A 575 28.88 -5.29 -33.89
CA SER A 575 27.60 -5.89 -34.29
C SER A 575 27.51 -6.13 -35.81
N SER A 576 28.16 -5.28 -36.61
CA SER A 576 28.31 -5.44 -38.06
C SER A 576 29.01 -6.73 -38.49
N ASP A 577 29.89 -7.29 -37.64
CA ASP A 577 30.60 -8.53 -37.93
C ASP A 577 29.67 -9.75 -37.84
N CYS A 578 28.58 -9.63 -37.07
CA CYS A 578 27.46 -10.57 -37.06
C CYS A 578 26.34 -10.01 -37.94
N SER A 579 26.44 -10.23 -39.25
CA SER A 579 25.47 -9.72 -40.24
C SER A 579 24.98 -10.78 -41.24
N THR A 580 25.29 -12.05 -41.01
CA THR A 580 24.78 -13.17 -41.81
C THR A 580 23.38 -13.55 -41.34
N ALA A 581 22.42 -13.49 -42.25
CA ALA A 581 21.03 -13.83 -41.96
C ALA A 581 20.86 -15.34 -41.67
N CYS A 582 19.94 -15.70 -40.78
CA CYS A 582 19.67 -17.11 -40.45
C CYS A 582 19.07 -17.87 -41.67
N ALA A 583 19.52 -19.11 -41.87
CA ALA A 583 19.16 -19.91 -43.04
C ALA A 583 17.68 -20.34 -43.05
N GLY A 584 17.09 -20.56 -41.86
CA GLY A 584 15.67 -20.83 -41.67
C GLY A 584 14.80 -19.58 -41.55
N ASN A 585 15.37 -18.45 -41.14
CA ASN A 585 14.68 -17.16 -41.12
C ASN A 585 15.61 -16.00 -41.50
N SER A 586 15.50 -15.52 -42.74
CA SER A 586 16.37 -14.44 -43.24
C SER A 586 16.14 -13.06 -42.60
N ALA A 587 15.17 -12.93 -41.68
CA ALA A 587 14.97 -11.72 -40.88
C ALA A 587 15.80 -11.70 -39.57
N GLU A 588 16.39 -12.84 -39.17
CA GLU A 588 17.22 -12.98 -37.97
C GLU A 588 18.72 -12.99 -38.30
N ILE A 589 19.57 -12.75 -37.29
CA ILE A 589 21.02 -12.58 -37.44
C ILE A 589 21.80 -13.72 -36.77
N CYS A 590 22.13 -14.74 -37.58
CA CYS A 590 22.92 -15.90 -37.19
C CYS A 590 24.42 -15.67 -37.38
N GLY A 591 24.95 -14.69 -36.66
CA GLY A 591 26.39 -14.43 -36.59
C GLY A 591 27.00 -13.99 -37.92
N GLY A 592 28.22 -14.47 -38.19
CA GLY A 592 29.00 -14.23 -39.41
C GLY A 592 30.23 -15.15 -39.43
N GLY A 593 31.12 -15.02 -40.42
CA GLY A 593 32.31 -15.89 -40.48
C GLY A 593 33.25 -15.68 -39.28
N TRP A 594 33.42 -16.71 -38.44
CA TRP A 594 34.13 -16.63 -37.14
C TRP A 594 33.55 -15.58 -36.19
N ARG A 595 32.21 -15.46 -36.18
CA ARG A 595 31.45 -14.48 -35.43
C ARG A 595 30.14 -15.07 -34.92
N LEU A 596 30.03 -15.24 -33.61
CA LEU A 596 28.82 -15.75 -32.97
C LEU A 596 27.92 -14.58 -32.55
N SER A 597 26.65 -14.57 -32.99
CA SER A 597 25.61 -13.92 -32.17
C SER A 597 25.36 -14.83 -30.97
N VAL A 598 25.35 -14.33 -29.73
CA VAL A 598 25.25 -15.17 -28.51
C VAL A 598 24.12 -14.74 -27.59
N TRP A 599 23.47 -15.71 -26.95
CA TRP A 599 22.43 -15.58 -25.93
C TRP A 599 22.80 -16.38 -24.67
N THR A 600 22.32 -15.96 -23.50
CA THR A 600 22.52 -16.68 -22.22
C THR A 600 21.26 -16.73 -21.37
N ARG A 601 21.07 -17.79 -20.57
CA ARG A 601 19.98 -17.93 -19.59
C ARG A 601 20.53 -17.88 -18.16
N SER A 602 19.70 -17.45 -17.21
CA SER A 602 20.08 -17.35 -15.80
C SER A 602 19.23 -18.29 -14.94
N THR A 603 19.88 -19.13 -14.13
CA THR A 603 19.25 -20.11 -13.23
C THR A 603 20.05 -20.23 -11.93
N ALA A 604 19.38 -20.22 -10.78
CA ALA A 604 20.04 -20.34 -9.48
C ALA A 604 20.07 -21.79 -8.98
N ALA A 605 21.25 -22.42 -8.88
CA ALA A 605 21.54 -23.57 -7.99
C ALA A 605 23.05 -23.97 -7.94
N SER A 606 23.60 -23.98 -6.71
CA SER A 606 24.30 -25.13 -6.07
C SER A 606 25.45 -25.92 -6.76
N VAL A 607 26.65 -25.87 -6.13
CA VAL A 607 27.78 -26.87 -6.04
C VAL A 607 28.33 -27.55 -7.32
N THR A 608 29.63 -27.88 -7.45
CA THR A 608 30.49 -28.67 -6.52
C THR A 608 32.01 -28.48 -6.78
N SER A 609 32.84 -28.98 -5.87
CA SER A 609 34.31 -28.86 -5.77
C SER A 609 35.19 -29.55 -6.84
N VAL A 610 36.39 -28.99 -7.08
CA VAL A 610 37.70 -29.72 -7.14
C VAL A 610 38.77 -28.85 -6.44
N ALA A 611 39.87 -29.44 -5.94
CA ALA A 611 40.86 -28.78 -5.08
C ALA A 611 42.29 -28.65 -5.66
N SER A 612 43.10 -27.82 -5.00
CA SER A 612 44.58 -27.81 -4.97
C SER A 612 45.39 -27.31 -6.17
N SER A 613 46.07 -26.16 -5.99
CA SER A 613 47.55 -26.09 -6.00
C SER A 613 48.06 -24.77 -5.36
N THR A 614 49.37 -24.66 -5.12
CA THR A 614 49.96 -23.81 -4.07
C THR A 614 50.98 -22.79 -4.58
N SER A 615 50.84 -21.50 -4.20
CA SER A 615 51.93 -20.56 -3.86
C SER A 615 51.33 -19.21 -3.36
N THR A 616 51.72 -18.55 -2.26
CA THR A 616 52.97 -17.78 -1.99
C THR A 616 53.46 -16.87 -3.14
N SER A 617 53.83 -15.59 -2.92
CA SER A 617 53.71 -14.70 -1.74
C SER A 617 54.02 -13.23 -2.10
N THR A 618 53.79 -12.31 -1.13
CA THR A 618 54.54 -11.05 -0.87
C THR A 618 54.50 -9.83 -1.81
N THR A 619 53.96 -8.73 -1.24
CA THR A 619 54.49 -7.33 -1.17
C THR A 619 54.32 -6.27 -2.27
N THR A 620 53.87 -5.10 -1.79
CA THR A 620 54.21 -3.69 -2.13
C THR A 620 53.73 -3.01 -3.43
N SER A 621 52.72 -2.16 -3.24
CA SER A 621 52.77 -0.71 -3.50
C SER A 621 53.05 -0.17 -4.90
N ALA A 622 51.98 0.23 -5.61
CA ALA A 622 51.98 1.41 -6.47
C ALA A 622 50.55 2.01 -6.58
N THR A 623 50.37 3.26 -6.16
CA THR A 623 49.17 4.03 -6.48
C THR A 623 49.32 4.65 -7.87
N PRO A 624 48.30 4.51 -8.72
CA PRO A 624 47.86 5.66 -9.52
C PRO A 624 46.40 6.00 -9.21
N SER A 625 46.09 7.29 -9.18
CA SER A 625 44.71 7.77 -9.02
C SER A 625 43.86 7.28 -10.19
N GLN A 626 42.75 6.60 -9.88
CA GLN A 626 41.70 6.30 -10.83
C GLN A 626 40.40 6.89 -10.31
N THR A 627 39.81 7.80 -11.08
CA THR A 627 38.44 8.28 -10.88
C THR A 627 37.49 7.11 -11.09
N VAL A 628 36.96 6.55 -10.01
CA VAL A 628 36.03 5.42 -10.04
C VAL A 628 34.77 5.84 -10.78
N SER A 629 34.58 5.30 -11.98
CA SER A 629 33.30 5.39 -12.68
C SER A 629 32.30 4.50 -11.95
N LEU A 630 31.40 5.12 -11.17
CA LEU A 630 30.38 4.44 -10.36
C LEU A 630 29.27 3.81 -11.24
N THR A 631 29.60 2.70 -11.89
CA THR A 631 28.65 1.83 -12.62
C THR A 631 27.84 0.98 -11.62
N THR A 632 27.08 1.65 -10.77
CA THR A 632 26.15 1.03 -9.81
C THR A 632 24.75 1.59 -10.01
N ASN A 633 23.75 0.71 -10.01
CA ASN A 633 22.37 1.15 -9.82
C ASN A 633 22.30 1.95 -8.51
N LYS A 634 21.70 3.14 -8.55
CA LYS A 634 21.49 3.97 -7.36
C LYS A 634 20.34 3.37 -6.55
N VAL A 635 20.46 3.39 -5.23
CA VAL A 635 19.50 2.77 -4.32
C VAL A 635 18.92 3.82 -3.37
N VAL A 636 17.60 3.82 -3.19
CA VAL A 636 16.89 4.59 -2.17
C VAL A 636 16.40 3.61 -1.12
N VAL A 637 16.70 3.88 0.14
CA VAL A 637 16.30 3.01 1.27
C VAL A 637 15.62 3.85 2.35
N ALA A 638 14.91 3.24 3.29
CA ALA A 638 14.35 3.94 4.45
C ALA A 638 14.74 3.26 5.76
N HIS A 639 15.04 4.09 6.76
CA HIS A 639 15.41 3.65 8.10
C HIS A 639 14.17 3.20 8.87
N HIS A 640 14.14 1.93 9.31
CA HIS A 640 12.96 1.32 9.90
C HIS A 640 13.27 0.85 11.32
N ILE A 641 12.66 1.49 12.31
CA ILE A 641 12.81 1.15 13.73
C ILE A 641 12.06 -0.16 13.99
N VAL A 642 12.77 -1.25 14.25
CA VAL A 642 12.19 -2.55 14.62
C VAL A 642 11.62 -2.49 16.04
N GLY A 643 12.18 -1.68 16.94
CA GLY A 643 11.62 -1.39 18.26
C GLY A 643 10.18 -0.84 18.25
N ASN A 644 9.73 -0.25 17.14
CA ASN A 644 8.36 0.23 16.93
C ASN A 644 7.43 -0.85 16.34
N THR A 645 7.92 -2.08 16.12
CA THR A 645 7.20 -3.17 15.43
C THR A 645 6.72 -4.29 16.35
N TYR A 646 6.71 -4.10 17.67
CA TYR A 646 6.24 -5.13 18.61
C TYR A 646 4.89 -5.77 18.22
N PRO A 647 3.83 -5.00 17.85
CA PRO A 647 2.55 -5.57 17.43
C PRO A 647 2.44 -5.83 15.91
N TYR A 648 3.51 -5.68 15.12
CA TYR A 648 3.45 -5.95 13.68
C TYR A 648 3.18 -7.43 13.41
N THR A 649 2.34 -7.69 12.41
CA THR A 649 2.15 -9.02 11.81
C THR A 649 2.94 -9.11 10.50
N GLN A 650 3.05 -10.31 9.92
CA GLN A 650 3.68 -10.46 8.59
C GLN A 650 2.88 -9.73 7.49
N SER A 651 1.55 -9.56 7.62
CA SER A 651 0.75 -8.75 6.69
C SER A 651 0.97 -7.24 6.89
N THR A 652 1.21 -6.77 8.12
CA THR A 652 1.67 -5.40 8.40
C THR A 652 2.98 -5.12 7.67
N TRP A 653 3.99 -5.98 7.85
CA TRP A 653 5.26 -5.88 7.11
C TRP A 653 5.07 -5.93 5.59
N ALA A 654 4.18 -6.79 5.08
CA ALA A 654 3.92 -6.88 3.65
C ALA A 654 3.24 -5.62 3.07
N ALA A 655 2.36 -4.97 3.83
CA ALA A 655 1.74 -3.70 3.46
C ALA A 655 2.78 -2.57 3.42
N ASP A 656 3.63 -2.46 4.45
CA ASP A 656 4.72 -1.48 4.51
C ASP A 656 5.73 -1.68 3.36
N ILE A 657 6.12 -2.92 3.08
CA ILE A 657 7.02 -3.27 1.97
C ILE A 657 6.38 -2.91 0.62
N ALA A 658 5.10 -3.20 0.41
CA ALA A 658 4.39 -2.89 -0.83
C ALA A 658 4.25 -1.37 -1.03
N LEU A 659 3.90 -0.63 0.02
CA LEU A 659 3.79 0.83 -0.01
C LEU A 659 5.16 1.48 -0.25
N ALA A 660 6.21 1.07 0.46
CA ALA A 660 7.56 1.57 0.27
C ALA A 660 8.06 1.33 -1.17
N LEU A 661 7.84 0.13 -1.71
CA LEU A 661 8.19 -0.21 -3.11
C LEU A 661 7.43 0.68 -4.11
N ALA A 662 6.13 0.89 -3.91
CA ALA A 662 5.32 1.79 -4.75
C ALA A 662 5.80 3.25 -4.67
N SER A 663 6.24 3.70 -3.49
CA SER A 663 6.80 5.03 -3.23
C SER A 663 8.29 5.18 -3.58
N GLY A 664 8.83 4.25 -4.39
CA GLY A 664 10.18 4.35 -4.96
C GLY A 664 11.32 4.01 -4.00
N ILE A 665 11.04 3.40 -2.85
CA ILE A 665 12.03 2.88 -1.91
C ILE A 665 12.38 1.44 -2.33
N ASP A 666 13.67 1.12 -2.41
CA ASP A 666 14.15 -0.20 -2.84
C ASP A 666 14.42 -1.15 -1.65
N ALA A 667 14.64 -0.61 -0.44
CA ALA A 667 14.89 -1.40 0.75
C ALA A 667 14.54 -0.71 2.09
N PHE A 668 14.35 -1.50 3.15
CA PHE A 668 14.46 -1.01 4.54
C PHE A 668 15.82 -1.32 5.16
N ALA A 669 16.36 -0.35 5.89
CA ALA A 669 17.43 -0.51 6.85
C ALA A 669 16.81 -0.83 8.22
N LEU A 670 16.81 -2.10 8.61
CA LEU A 670 16.17 -2.58 9.83
C LEU A 670 17.02 -2.20 11.05
N ASN A 671 16.64 -1.11 11.72
CA ASN A 671 17.24 -0.65 12.96
C ASN A 671 16.76 -1.50 14.13
N TYR A 672 17.69 -2.17 14.81
CA TYR A 672 17.37 -3.06 15.93
C TYR A 672 18.37 -2.92 17.07
N GLY A 673 17.86 -3.08 18.29
CA GLY A 673 18.57 -2.98 19.56
C GLY A 673 18.66 -4.31 20.32
N SER A 674 18.69 -4.24 21.65
CA SER A 674 18.90 -5.39 22.54
C SER A 674 17.67 -6.26 22.83
N ASP A 675 16.48 -5.87 22.35
CA ASP A 675 15.22 -6.46 22.79
C ASP A 675 14.97 -7.86 22.20
N SER A 676 14.61 -8.82 23.06
CA SER A 676 14.64 -10.26 22.74
C SER A 676 13.62 -10.70 21.68
N TRP A 677 12.63 -9.87 21.37
CA TRP A 677 11.58 -10.11 20.38
C TRP A 677 11.92 -9.53 19.00
N GLU A 678 12.82 -8.54 18.91
CA GLU A 678 13.17 -7.87 17.65
C GLU A 678 13.78 -8.83 16.59
N PRO A 679 14.63 -9.82 16.93
CA PRO A 679 15.07 -10.85 15.97
C PRO A 679 13.93 -11.63 15.31
N GLY A 680 12.80 -11.77 16.02
CA GLY A 680 11.56 -12.34 15.48
C GLY A 680 10.91 -11.43 14.44
N GLN A 681 10.79 -10.13 14.74
CA GLN A 681 10.25 -9.16 13.78
C GLN A 681 11.15 -8.93 12.56
N ILE A 682 12.48 -8.95 12.71
CA ILE A 682 13.42 -8.99 11.58
C ILE A 682 13.12 -10.22 10.69
N SER A 683 12.95 -11.39 11.30
CA SER A 683 12.62 -12.62 10.56
C SER A 683 11.26 -12.51 9.85
N SER A 684 10.27 -11.87 10.49
CA SER A 684 8.95 -11.55 9.92
C SER A 684 9.05 -10.63 8.70
N ALA A 685 9.87 -9.57 8.77
CA ALA A 685 10.12 -8.67 7.65
C ALA A 685 10.72 -9.40 6.43
N TYR A 686 11.72 -10.27 6.64
CA TYR A 686 12.30 -11.07 5.56
C TYR A 686 11.31 -12.10 4.98
N ALA A 687 10.44 -12.68 5.79
CA ALA A 687 9.36 -13.53 5.32
C ALA A 687 8.32 -12.73 4.50
N ALA A 688 7.95 -11.52 4.93
CA ALA A 688 7.05 -10.63 4.19
C ALA A 688 7.65 -10.13 2.86
N ALA A 689 8.97 -9.90 2.80
CA ALA A 689 9.66 -9.52 1.57
C ALA A 689 9.77 -10.66 0.54
N SER A 690 9.57 -11.91 0.95
CA SER A 690 9.84 -13.09 0.11
C SER A 690 8.98 -13.11 -1.16
N GLY A 691 9.62 -13.31 -2.30
CA GLY A 691 8.98 -13.25 -3.63
C GLY A 691 8.84 -11.84 -4.22
N THR A 692 9.05 -10.78 -3.43
CA THR A 692 9.08 -9.39 -3.92
C THR A 692 10.46 -9.01 -4.46
N SER A 693 10.53 -7.89 -5.19
CA SER A 693 11.80 -7.25 -5.59
C SER A 693 12.47 -6.47 -4.45
N PHE A 694 11.69 -6.00 -3.46
CA PHE A 694 12.13 -5.16 -2.35
C PHE A 694 13.20 -5.84 -1.50
N LYS A 695 14.12 -5.06 -0.92
CA LYS A 695 15.26 -5.58 -0.15
C LYS A 695 15.24 -5.14 1.31
N LEU A 696 16.07 -5.79 2.10
CA LEU A 696 16.26 -5.52 3.52
C LEU A 696 17.74 -5.64 3.84
N PHE A 697 18.19 -4.90 4.85
CA PHE A 697 19.50 -5.11 5.48
C PHE A 697 19.44 -4.68 6.94
N LEU A 698 20.39 -5.16 7.75
CA LEU A 698 20.44 -4.80 9.17
C LEU A 698 21.18 -3.48 9.38
N SER A 699 20.63 -2.66 10.27
CA SER A 699 21.25 -1.46 10.84
C SER A 699 21.35 -1.66 12.36
N ALA A 700 22.43 -2.27 12.85
CA ALA A 700 22.52 -2.55 14.29
C ALA A 700 22.67 -1.25 15.11
N ASP A 701 21.79 -0.98 16.07
CA ASP A 701 21.93 0.15 16.99
C ASP A 701 22.96 -0.17 18.07
N MET A 702 24.18 0.32 17.88
CA MET A 702 25.30 0.11 18.79
C MET A 702 25.26 1.04 20.02
N THR A 703 24.19 1.84 20.20
CA THR A 703 23.88 2.53 21.46
C THR A 703 22.95 1.71 22.36
N SER A 704 22.27 0.71 21.81
CA SER A 704 21.44 -0.28 22.51
C SER A 704 22.17 -1.62 22.66
N LEU A 705 22.84 -2.09 21.60
CA LEU A 705 23.58 -3.35 21.56
C LEU A 705 24.97 -3.29 22.22
N SER A 706 25.33 -4.34 22.95
CA SER A 706 26.69 -4.55 23.46
C SER A 706 27.71 -4.65 22.32
N GLY A 707 28.88 -4.04 22.53
CA GLY A 707 30.05 -4.12 21.62
C GLY A 707 31.36 -4.30 22.37
N GLY A 708 31.33 -4.95 23.54
CA GLY A 708 32.46 -5.01 24.48
C GLY A 708 33.35 -6.25 24.35
N SER A 709 32.82 -7.36 23.83
CA SER A 709 33.45 -8.69 23.83
C SER A 709 33.38 -9.39 22.48
N ASP A 710 34.18 -10.44 22.28
CA ASP A 710 34.13 -11.26 21.06
C ASP A 710 32.85 -12.12 20.99
N SER A 711 32.16 -12.31 22.11
CA SER A 711 30.82 -12.91 22.15
C SER A 711 29.77 -11.97 21.58
N ASP A 712 29.88 -10.66 21.83
CA ASP A 712 29.00 -9.66 21.22
C ASP A 712 29.20 -9.63 19.70
N ALA A 713 30.46 -9.73 19.24
CA ALA A 713 30.76 -9.86 17.81
C ALA A 713 30.20 -11.15 17.21
N GLN A 714 30.20 -12.26 17.97
CA GLN A 714 29.57 -13.50 17.52
C GLN A 714 28.05 -13.38 17.43
N ASN A 715 27.40 -12.72 18.39
CA ASN A 715 25.96 -12.52 18.40
C ASN A 715 25.51 -11.65 17.21
N LEU A 716 26.15 -10.50 17.01
CA LEU A 716 25.90 -9.60 15.87
C LEU A 716 26.17 -10.29 14.53
N ALA A 717 27.28 -11.05 14.43
CA ALA A 717 27.59 -11.81 13.23
C ALA A 717 26.58 -12.93 12.95
N ASN A 718 26.06 -13.61 13.99
CA ASN A 718 25.02 -14.64 13.83
C ASN A 718 23.72 -14.03 13.28
N GLN A 719 23.28 -12.88 13.80
CA GLN A 719 22.07 -12.19 13.35
C GLN A 719 22.17 -11.77 11.87
N ALA A 720 23.29 -11.17 11.46
CA ALA A 720 23.52 -10.83 10.06
C ALA A 720 23.61 -12.08 9.16
N LYS A 721 24.27 -13.14 9.64
CA LYS A 721 24.47 -14.38 8.89
C LYS A 721 23.16 -15.12 8.58
N GLN A 722 22.14 -15.01 9.42
CA GLN A 722 20.82 -15.60 9.19
C GLN A 722 20.23 -15.19 7.83
N PHE A 723 20.47 -13.96 7.40
CA PHE A 723 19.88 -13.38 6.18
C PHE A 723 20.86 -13.27 5.00
N ALA A 724 22.14 -13.59 5.20
CA ALA A 724 23.19 -13.48 4.18
C ALA A 724 22.85 -14.19 2.85
N SER A 725 22.15 -15.32 2.89
CA SER A 725 21.70 -16.08 1.71
C SER A 725 20.23 -15.85 1.32
N HIS A 726 19.54 -14.89 1.95
CA HIS A 726 18.14 -14.60 1.67
C HIS A 726 17.98 -13.84 0.35
N PRO A 727 17.03 -14.18 -0.56
CA PRO A 727 16.85 -13.50 -1.84
C PRO A 727 16.50 -12.00 -1.72
N ASN A 728 16.02 -11.59 -0.56
CA ASN A 728 15.69 -10.20 -0.23
C ASN A 728 16.74 -9.47 0.62
N GLN A 729 17.89 -10.08 0.95
CA GLN A 729 19.02 -9.34 1.50
C GLN A 729 19.57 -8.38 0.44
N LEU A 730 19.81 -7.12 0.82
CA LEU A 730 20.42 -6.14 -0.06
C LEU A 730 21.91 -6.45 -0.26
N TYR A 731 22.36 -6.45 -1.51
CA TYR A 731 23.76 -6.61 -1.90
C TYR A 731 24.21 -5.38 -2.69
N LEU A 732 25.40 -4.85 -2.37
CA LEU A 732 26.03 -3.73 -3.06
C LEU A 732 27.52 -4.01 -3.25
N ASN A 733 28.07 -3.71 -4.43
CA ASN A 733 29.48 -3.95 -4.79
C ASN A 733 29.97 -5.40 -4.54
N GLY A 734 29.07 -6.39 -4.61
CA GLY A 734 29.39 -7.81 -4.41
C GLY A 734 29.41 -8.29 -2.95
N GLY A 735 29.08 -7.44 -1.98
CA GLY A 735 28.90 -7.83 -0.57
C GLY A 735 27.49 -7.56 -0.07
N MET A 736 27.03 -8.32 0.93
CA MET A 736 25.78 -8.03 1.63
C MET A 736 25.92 -6.68 2.35
N VAL A 737 24.89 -5.84 2.29
CA VAL A 737 24.91 -4.55 3.01
C VAL A 737 24.70 -4.79 4.50
N LEU A 738 25.50 -4.11 5.31
CA LEU A 738 25.36 -4.01 6.76
C LEU A 738 25.66 -2.57 7.17
N SER A 739 24.80 -1.96 7.97
CA SER A 739 25.02 -0.64 8.57
C SER A 739 24.88 -0.71 10.10
N THR A 740 25.08 0.44 10.74
CA THR A 740 24.86 0.65 12.18
C THR A 740 24.40 2.06 12.43
N PHE A 741 23.71 2.25 13.55
CA PHE A 741 23.68 3.53 14.25
C PHE A 741 24.79 3.53 15.31
N SER A 742 25.69 4.52 15.29
CA SER A 742 26.95 4.52 16.07
C SER A 742 27.81 3.28 15.79
N GLY A 743 28.64 2.84 16.74
CA GLY A 743 29.56 1.70 16.62
C GLY A 743 31.04 2.09 16.55
N GLU A 744 31.35 3.40 16.46
CA GLU A 744 32.72 3.92 16.46
C GLU A 744 33.48 3.68 17.79
N ASN A 745 32.76 3.25 18.83
CA ASN A 745 33.30 2.88 20.14
C ASN A 745 33.18 1.37 20.45
N SER A 746 32.82 0.52 19.47
CA SER A 746 32.66 -0.93 19.66
C SER A 746 33.97 -1.68 19.36
N TYR A 747 34.61 -2.21 20.41
CA TYR A 747 35.90 -2.88 20.33
C TYR A 747 35.82 -4.41 20.26
N PHE A 748 34.69 -5.01 20.69
CA PHE A 748 34.44 -6.46 20.65
C PHE A 748 35.60 -7.32 21.23
N GLY A 749 36.15 -6.89 22.37
CA GLY A 749 37.29 -7.53 23.04
C GLY A 749 38.65 -7.34 22.35
N GLN A 750 38.71 -6.59 21.24
CA GLN A 750 39.92 -6.38 20.45
C GLN A 750 40.62 -5.06 20.79
N GLY A 751 41.91 -4.95 20.47
CA GLY A 751 42.72 -3.76 20.76
C GLY A 751 42.41 -2.50 19.92
N SER A 752 41.45 -2.53 19.00
CA SER A 752 41.02 -1.37 18.21
C SER A 752 39.63 -1.56 17.61
N VAL A 753 38.97 -0.46 17.25
CA VAL A 753 37.66 -0.47 16.54
C VAL A 753 37.76 -1.22 15.19
N ASN A 754 38.88 -1.05 14.46
CA ASN A 754 39.11 -1.77 13.20
C ASN A 754 39.18 -3.29 13.40
N SER A 755 39.95 -3.76 14.39
CA SER A 755 40.04 -5.20 14.68
C SER A 755 38.75 -5.76 15.30
N GLY A 756 38.02 -4.95 16.08
CA GLY A 756 36.70 -5.28 16.63
C GLY A 756 35.69 -5.59 15.53
N TRP A 757 35.44 -4.60 14.65
CA TRP A 757 34.54 -4.79 13.51
C TRP A 757 35.05 -5.86 12.53
N GLN A 758 36.37 -5.99 12.33
CA GLN A 758 36.92 -7.06 11.50
C GLN A 758 36.61 -8.46 12.07
N SER A 759 36.52 -8.61 13.41
CA SER A 759 36.04 -9.85 14.04
C SER A 759 34.59 -10.13 13.64
N VAL A 760 33.68 -9.17 13.83
CA VAL A 760 32.26 -9.27 13.42
C VAL A 760 32.13 -9.71 11.96
N LEU A 761 32.74 -8.96 11.04
CA LEU A 761 32.62 -9.18 9.59
C LEU A 761 33.18 -10.55 9.19
N SER A 762 34.27 -11.01 9.82
CA SER A 762 34.86 -12.33 9.54
C SER A 762 33.98 -13.51 9.99
N LYS A 763 33.23 -13.35 11.09
CA LYS A 763 32.37 -14.39 11.68
C LYS A 763 31.10 -14.65 10.86
N ILE A 764 30.61 -13.65 10.11
CA ILE A 764 29.45 -13.78 9.22
C ILE A 764 29.74 -14.84 8.14
N GLY A 765 30.93 -14.82 7.53
CA GLY A 765 31.36 -15.84 6.57
C GLY A 765 30.86 -15.63 5.13
N THR A 766 30.45 -14.41 4.78
CA THR A 766 30.29 -13.94 3.40
C THR A 766 30.97 -12.58 3.22
N THR A 767 31.10 -12.09 1.99
CA THR A 767 31.56 -10.73 1.72
C THR A 767 30.51 -9.73 2.20
N VAL A 768 30.93 -8.77 3.03
CA VAL A 768 30.08 -7.70 3.55
C VAL A 768 30.53 -6.36 2.97
N THR A 769 29.58 -5.51 2.61
CA THR A 769 29.76 -4.10 2.30
C THR A 769 29.27 -3.29 3.51
N PHE A 770 30.21 -2.95 4.40
CA PHE A 770 29.92 -2.30 5.68
C PHE A 770 29.88 -0.77 5.53
N ILE A 771 28.72 -0.17 5.86
CA ILE A 771 28.43 1.27 5.71
C ILE A 771 27.79 1.81 7.01
N PRO A 772 28.58 1.98 8.09
CA PRO A 772 28.05 2.44 9.38
C PRO A 772 27.81 3.95 9.44
N SER A 773 26.92 4.40 10.34
CA SER A 773 26.82 5.78 10.80
C SER A 773 27.69 6.00 12.05
N PHE A 774 29.01 6.02 11.86
CA PHE A 774 29.98 6.35 12.91
C PHE A 774 30.00 7.86 13.20
N PHE A 775 29.80 8.23 14.47
CA PHE A 775 29.77 9.64 14.90
C PHE A 775 31.18 10.20 15.15
N VAL A 776 31.94 10.34 14.07
CA VAL A 776 33.34 10.82 14.08
C VAL A 776 33.52 12.07 13.20
N ASP A 777 34.61 12.80 13.42
CA ASP A 777 35.05 13.85 12.48
C ASP A 777 35.32 13.22 11.10
N PRO A 778 34.71 13.69 10.00
CA PRO A 778 34.84 13.05 8.69
C PRO A 778 36.27 12.93 8.17
N SER A 779 37.18 13.82 8.58
CA SER A 779 38.61 13.73 8.23
C SER A 779 39.26 12.42 8.72
N GLN A 780 38.65 11.76 9.71
CA GLN A 780 39.17 10.54 10.33
C GLN A 780 38.75 9.26 9.58
N PHE A 781 37.87 9.30 8.56
CA PHE A 781 37.44 8.08 7.85
C PHE A 781 38.57 7.29 7.16
N GLY A 782 39.70 7.95 6.85
CA GLY A 782 40.93 7.28 6.43
C GLY A 782 41.53 6.31 7.47
N ASN A 783 41.26 6.53 8.76
CA ASN A 783 41.73 5.68 9.87
C ASN A 783 40.86 4.43 10.09
N TYR A 784 39.80 4.23 9.31
CA TYR A 784 38.87 3.10 9.41
C TYR A 784 38.92 2.19 8.17
N PRO A 785 40.02 1.49 7.86
CA PRO A 785 40.09 0.56 6.72
C PRO A 785 39.02 -0.56 6.77
N VAL A 786 38.41 -0.84 7.93
CA VAL A 786 37.34 -1.85 8.07
C VAL A 786 36.02 -1.47 7.39
N ILE A 787 35.76 -0.19 7.11
CA ILE A 787 34.49 0.27 6.50
C ILE A 787 34.62 0.42 4.98
N ASN A 788 33.62 -0.05 4.22
CA ASN A 788 33.54 0.11 2.77
C ASN A 788 32.90 1.44 2.36
N GLY A 789 32.17 2.07 3.28
CA GLY A 789 31.57 3.39 3.16
C GLY A 789 31.19 3.95 4.53
N ALA A 790 30.49 5.08 4.56
CA ALA A 790 29.81 5.56 5.77
C ALA A 790 28.48 6.24 5.43
N PHE A 791 27.59 6.26 6.43
CA PHE A 791 26.28 6.90 6.38
C PHE A 791 26.29 8.20 7.18
N ASN A 792 25.98 9.33 6.52
CA ASN A 792 25.93 10.64 7.16
C ASN A 792 24.53 10.92 7.72
N TRP A 793 24.18 10.32 8.87
CA TRP A 793 22.91 10.51 9.56
C TRP A 793 22.53 12.00 9.72
N ASN A 794 23.46 12.79 10.27
CA ASN A 794 23.27 14.22 10.51
C ASN A 794 23.15 15.05 9.21
N GLY A 795 23.41 14.47 8.04
CA GLY A 795 23.19 15.10 6.74
C GLY A 795 21.71 15.26 6.37
N GLY A 796 20.77 14.69 7.14
CA GLY A 796 19.33 14.86 6.90
C GLY A 796 18.82 16.28 7.13
N TRP A 797 19.52 17.07 7.97
CA TRP A 797 19.03 18.36 8.50
C TRP A 797 20.11 19.45 8.55
N PRO A 798 19.74 20.73 8.74
CA PRO A 798 20.71 21.80 8.98
C PRO A 798 21.35 21.69 10.38
N SER A 799 22.67 21.88 10.46
CA SER A 799 23.42 21.89 11.72
C SER A 799 23.29 23.24 12.47
N GLY A 800 22.07 23.58 12.90
CA GLY A 800 21.75 24.80 13.65
C GLY A 800 20.83 25.77 12.88
N ASN A 801 20.83 27.05 13.27
CA ASN A 801 20.00 28.09 12.64
C ASN A 801 20.58 28.60 11.31
N ALA A 802 20.63 27.72 10.33
CA ALA A 802 20.91 28.01 8.93
C ALA A 802 20.03 27.09 8.07
N ASP A 803 19.90 27.37 6.79
CA ASP A 803 19.23 26.46 5.86
C ASP A 803 20.19 25.35 5.43
N ILE A 804 19.67 24.21 4.97
CA ILE A 804 20.50 23.04 4.65
C ILE A 804 21.44 23.34 3.47
N THR A 805 22.66 22.78 3.49
CA THR A 805 23.61 22.91 2.38
C THR A 805 24.37 21.61 2.16
N TYR A 806 24.89 21.41 0.95
CA TYR A 806 25.72 20.25 0.60
C TYR A 806 27.17 20.31 1.15
N ALA A 807 27.46 21.23 2.08
CA ALA A 807 28.81 21.44 2.61
C ALA A 807 29.27 20.30 3.52
N THR A 808 28.36 19.70 4.30
CA THR A 808 28.65 18.53 5.14
C THR A 808 28.91 17.30 4.28
N ASP A 809 28.09 17.05 3.25
CA ASP A 809 28.29 15.96 2.29
C ASP A 809 29.67 16.04 1.63
N GLN A 810 30.12 17.23 1.22
CA GLN A 810 31.44 17.43 0.63
C GLN A 810 32.59 17.11 1.60
N GLN A 811 32.44 17.41 2.90
CA GLN A 811 33.41 17.00 3.93
C GLN A 811 33.44 15.48 4.10
N TRP A 812 32.28 14.82 4.12
CA TRP A 812 32.19 13.36 4.19
C TRP A 812 32.76 12.66 2.95
N LEU A 813 32.41 13.11 1.75
CA LEU A 813 32.97 12.61 0.48
C LEU A 813 34.50 12.75 0.44
N SER A 814 35.02 13.89 0.89
CA SER A 814 36.47 14.14 0.96
C SER A 814 37.16 13.20 1.95
N GLY A 815 36.61 13.05 3.17
CA GLY A 815 37.16 12.18 4.21
C GLY A 815 37.08 10.69 3.88
N LEU A 816 36.03 10.27 3.17
CA LEU A 816 35.83 8.90 2.68
C LEU A 816 36.80 8.52 1.54
N ASN A 817 37.42 9.49 0.86
CA ASN A 817 38.49 9.28 -0.12
C ASN A 817 38.20 8.17 -1.15
N GLY A 818 37.02 8.23 -1.78
CA GLY A 818 36.57 7.27 -2.80
C GLY A 818 35.85 6.01 -2.27
N LYS A 819 35.67 5.86 -0.95
CA LYS A 819 34.73 4.89 -0.37
C LYS A 819 33.27 5.24 -0.67
N LEU A 820 32.37 4.29 -0.44
CA LEU A 820 30.92 4.51 -0.64
C LEU A 820 30.39 5.60 0.30
N TYR A 821 29.60 6.52 -0.26
CA TYR A 821 28.84 7.50 0.51
C TYR A 821 27.36 7.16 0.48
N MET A 822 26.76 7.05 1.66
CA MET A 822 25.31 6.99 1.86
C MET A 822 24.86 8.33 2.45
N ALA A 823 23.96 9.02 1.73
CA ALA A 823 23.46 10.33 2.12
C ALA A 823 22.12 10.23 2.85
N ALA A 824 21.96 10.97 3.96
CA ALA A 824 20.66 11.11 4.62
C ALA A 824 19.75 12.13 3.92
N ILE A 825 18.45 11.82 3.96
CA ILE A 825 17.32 12.69 3.59
C ILE A 825 16.25 12.53 4.68
N SER A 826 15.66 13.62 5.15
CA SER A 826 14.63 13.62 6.19
C SER A 826 13.69 14.81 6.04
N PRO A 827 12.39 14.69 6.40
CA PRO A 827 11.42 15.77 6.20
C PRO A 827 11.19 16.67 7.42
N ASN A 828 11.63 16.27 8.62
CA ASN A 828 11.39 16.97 9.89
C ASN A 828 12.35 16.46 10.98
N PHE A 829 12.43 17.12 12.14
CA PHE A 829 12.94 16.51 13.37
C PHE A 829 12.37 17.21 14.60
N PHE A 830 11.72 16.46 15.49
CA PHE A 830 11.26 16.99 16.78
C PHE A 830 11.19 15.89 17.85
N THR A 831 11.75 16.21 19.02
CA THR A 831 11.70 15.39 20.23
C THR A 831 11.30 16.24 21.44
N HIS A 832 10.51 15.68 22.35
CA HIS A 832 10.04 16.36 23.57
C HIS A 832 9.98 15.42 24.79
N TYR A 833 11.10 14.74 25.05
CA TYR A 833 11.30 13.96 26.27
C TYR A 833 12.17 14.71 27.27
N SER A 834 12.02 14.41 28.56
CA SER A 834 12.83 15.01 29.64
C SER A 834 14.35 14.82 29.50
N TYR A 835 14.79 13.87 28.68
CA TYR A 835 16.18 13.57 28.37
C TYR A 835 16.59 13.90 26.91
N LYS A 836 15.63 14.33 26.07
CA LYS A 836 15.82 14.65 24.64
C LYS A 836 14.69 15.59 24.17
N ASN A 837 14.92 16.89 24.27
CA ASN A 837 13.94 17.96 23.97
C ASN A 837 14.56 18.99 23.00
N PHE A 838 14.54 18.70 21.70
CA PHE A 838 15.09 19.59 20.65
C PHE A 838 14.47 19.36 19.26
N ILE A 839 14.66 20.35 18.38
CA ILE A 839 14.35 20.29 16.94
C ILE A 839 15.60 20.46 16.09
N TYR A 840 15.55 19.99 14.83
CA TYR A 840 16.32 20.62 13.75
C TYR A 840 15.40 21.57 12.97
N LYS A 841 15.97 22.57 12.30
CA LYS A 841 15.23 23.56 11.51
C LYS A 841 14.58 22.90 10.28
N ASN A 842 13.29 23.16 10.05
CA ASN A 842 12.47 22.61 8.96
C ASN A 842 11.90 23.69 8.01
N ASP A 843 12.47 24.89 8.05
CA ASP A 843 12.19 25.97 7.09
C ASP A 843 12.64 25.61 5.64
N ASP A 844 12.32 26.50 4.69
CA ASP A 844 12.77 26.49 3.28
C ASP A 844 12.48 25.19 2.50
N ASN A 845 11.33 24.56 2.78
CA ASN A 845 10.89 23.32 2.15
C ASN A 845 11.95 22.19 2.27
N LEU A 846 12.54 22.02 3.47
CA LEU A 846 13.68 21.13 3.77
C LEU A 846 13.71 19.83 2.94
N PHE A 847 12.64 19.04 2.97
CA PHE A 847 12.59 17.72 2.31
C PHE A 847 12.86 17.81 0.79
N ALA A 848 12.19 18.72 0.11
CA ALA A 848 12.34 18.94 -1.33
C ALA A 848 13.69 19.57 -1.66
N THR A 849 14.10 20.58 -0.89
CA THR A 849 15.39 21.27 -1.03
C THR A 849 16.58 20.32 -0.81
N ARG A 850 16.49 19.40 0.16
CA ARG A 850 17.50 18.36 0.38
C ARG A 850 17.52 17.32 -0.74
N TRP A 851 16.35 16.84 -1.18
CA TRP A 851 16.26 15.92 -2.31
C TRP A 851 16.91 16.49 -3.59
N GLU A 852 16.62 17.75 -3.93
CA GLU A 852 17.24 18.45 -5.08
C GLU A 852 18.78 18.50 -4.98
N MET A 853 19.34 18.76 -3.79
CA MET A 853 20.79 18.74 -3.56
C MET A 853 21.41 17.36 -3.78
N LEU A 854 20.73 16.30 -3.32
CA LEU A 854 21.18 14.92 -3.54
C LEU A 854 21.10 14.52 -5.01
N ILE A 855 20.05 14.92 -5.72
CA ILE A 855 19.89 14.66 -7.16
C ILE A 855 20.97 15.39 -7.97
N ALA A 856 21.23 16.66 -7.66
CA ALA A 856 22.29 17.44 -8.32
C ALA A 856 23.69 16.84 -8.14
N ASN A 857 23.94 16.14 -7.02
CA ASN A 857 25.23 15.53 -6.69
C ASN A 857 25.26 14.00 -6.85
N ARG A 858 24.18 13.38 -7.35
CA ARG A 858 23.93 11.92 -7.37
C ARG A 858 25.07 11.05 -7.89
N ASN A 859 25.93 11.60 -8.75
CA ASN A 859 27.05 10.86 -9.33
C ASN A 859 28.07 10.45 -8.25
N GLN A 860 28.18 11.21 -7.15
CA GLN A 860 29.07 10.95 -6.01
C GLN A 860 28.42 10.07 -4.91
N ILE A 861 27.09 9.94 -4.93
CA ILE A 861 26.31 9.26 -3.89
C ILE A 861 25.91 7.88 -4.40
N ALA A 862 26.18 6.79 -3.67
CA ALA A 862 25.81 5.45 -4.12
C ALA A 862 24.38 5.05 -3.70
N MET A 863 24.02 5.43 -2.48
CA MET A 863 22.75 5.14 -1.83
C MET A 863 22.28 6.37 -1.06
N THR A 864 20.97 6.53 -0.88
CA THR A 864 20.42 7.50 0.06
C THR A 864 19.40 6.83 0.96
N GLU A 865 19.43 7.18 2.25
CA GLU A 865 18.57 6.61 3.29
C GLU A 865 17.65 7.68 3.85
N ILE A 866 16.35 7.42 3.75
CA ILE A 866 15.28 8.23 4.32
C ILE A 866 15.25 7.97 5.81
N ILE A 867 15.55 8.99 6.60
CA ILE A 867 15.37 9.00 8.05
C ILE A 867 14.01 9.66 8.29
N SER A 868 12.92 8.91 8.46
CA SER A 868 12.77 7.46 8.66
C SER A 868 11.48 6.94 8.03
N TRP A 869 11.28 5.62 7.98
CA TRP A 869 9.96 5.03 7.74
C TRP A 869 8.99 5.34 8.90
N ASN A 870 9.32 4.89 10.11
CA ASN A 870 8.39 4.79 11.25
C ASN A 870 8.95 5.31 12.61
N ASP A 871 9.93 6.22 12.64
CA ASP A 871 10.36 6.84 13.90
C ASP A 871 9.42 7.98 14.32
N TYR A 872 8.37 7.59 15.04
CA TYR A 872 7.36 8.45 15.63
C TYR A 872 7.90 9.32 16.77
N GLY A 873 8.89 8.83 17.52
CA GLY A 873 9.43 9.50 18.68
C GLY A 873 10.27 10.72 18.33
N GLU A 874 10.91 10.71 17.17
CA GLU A 874 11.77 11.78 16.65
C GLU A 874 11.10 12.60 15.52
N SER A 875 9.81 12.33 15.28
CA SER A 875 8.92 13.08 14.38
C SER A 875 9.34 13.11 12.91
N HIS A 876 10.13 12.13 12.47
CA HIS A 876 10.72 12.07 11.12
C HIS A 876 10.28 10.88 10.27
N TYR A 877 9.25 10.15 10.70
CA TYR A 877 8.55 9.13 9.90
C TYR A 877 7.99 9.71 8.58
N VAL A 878 7.91 8.88 7.52
CA VAL A 878 7.15 9.16 6.29
C VAL A 878 6.08 8.11 6.00
N GLY A 879 6.17 6.93 6.62
CA GLY A 879 5.16 5.88 6.53
C GLY A 879 3.86 6.23 7.25
N PRO A 880 2.90 5.28 7.29
CA PRO A 880 1.73 5.36 8.15
C PRO A 880 2.11 5.52 9.63
N VAL A 881 1.16 5.93 10.47
CA VAL A 881 1.33 5.92 11.94
C VAL A 881 0.65 4.67 12.49
N GLU A 882 1.43 3.61 12.65
CA GLU A 882 0.99 2.31 13.17
C GLU A 882 2.10 1.60 13.97
N GLY A 883 1.80 0.43 14.52
CA GLY A 883 2.73 -0.30 15.39
C GLY A 883 2.74 0.22 16.83
N ALA A 884 3.94 0.46 17.35
CA ALA A 884 4.20 1.01 18.68
C ALA A 884 5.15 2.21 18.61
N TRP A 885 5.24 2.99 19.68
CA TRP A 885 6.13 4.15 19.81
C TRP A 885 6.52 4.35 21.28
N PRO A 886 7.58 5.13 21.58
CA PRO A 886 8.03 5.32 22.96
C PRO A 886 6.95 5.93 23.88
N ASP A 887 6.92 5.47 25.13
CA ASP A 887 6.03 6.01 26.16
C ASP A 887 6.18 7.54 26.31
N GLY A 888 5.04 8.23 26.35
CA GLY A 888 4.98 9.69 26.44
C GLY A 888 5.03 10.44 25.11
N THR A 889 5.11 9.77 23.96
CA THR A 889 4.97 10.40 22.63
C THR A 889 3.55 10.93 22.45
N THR A 890 3.32 12.23 22.68
CA THR A 890 1.98 12.87 22.53
C THR A 890 1.80 13.60 21.20
N TRP A 891 2.90 13.95 20.53
CA TRP A 891 2.94 14.89 19.40
C TRP A 891 2.62 14.30 18.01
N ILE A 892 2.34 13.00 17.92
CA ILE A 892 1.99 12.30 16.66
C ILE A 892 0.49 12.26 16.36
N ASN A 893 -0.36 12.58 17.35
CA ASN A 893 -1.80 12.60 17.19
C ASN A 893 -2.19 13.64 16.12
N ASN A 894 -2.93 13.19 15.09
CA ASN A 894 -3.31 13.99 13.92
C ASN A 894 -2.12 14.61 13.15
N MET A 895 -0.97 13.94 13.08
CA MET A 895 0.18 14.34 12.25
C MET A 895 0.44 13.33 11.12
N PRO A 896 -0.38 13.35 10.04
CA PRO A 896 -0.17 12.48 8.88
C PRO A 896 1.04 12.96 8.06
N HIS A 897 1.96 12.06 7.75
CA HIS A 897 3.18 12.35 6.96
C HIS A 897 3.20 11.68 5.57
N THR A 898 2.24 10.81 5.25
CA THR A 898 2.23 10.02 3.99
C THR A 898 2.17 10.85 2.71
N ALA A 899 1.75 12.13 2.79
CA ALA A 899 1.87 13.08 1.69
C ALA A 899 3.34 13.40 1.33
N TRP A 900 4.28 13.34 2.27
CA TRP A 900 5.72 13.38 1.95
C TRP A 900 6.20 12.07 1.30
N LEU A 901 5.59 10.92 1.61
CA LEU A 901 5.91 9.65 0.97
C LEU A 901 5.43 9.58 -0.49
N ASP A 902 4.28 10.18 -0.83
CA ASP A 902 3.90 10.38 -2.24
C ASP A 902 4.90 11.29 -2.97
N LEU A 903 5.28 12.43 -2.37
CA LEU A 903 6.30 13.35 -2.90
C LEU A 903 7.69 12.69 -3.03
N ASN A 904 8.04 11.78 -2.11
CA ASN A 904 9.27 11.02 -2.14
C ASN A 904 9.42 10.24 -3.44
N SER A 905 8.36 9.61 -3.94
CA SER A 905 8.34 8.81 -5.18
C SER A 905 8.92 9.59 -6.38
N PHE A 906 8.58 10.86 -6.50
CA PHE A 906 9.03 11.75 -7.58
C PHE A 906 10.54 12.04 -7.50
N TYR A 907 11.05 12.33 -6.31
CA TYR A 907 12.48 12.61 -6.08
C TYR A 907 13.35 11.33 -6.07
N ALA A 908 12.83 10.23 -5.52
CA ALA A 908 13.48 8.92 -5.55
C ALA A 908 13.69 8.43 -6.98
N TYR A 909 12.70 8.61 -7.88
CA TYR A 909 12.88 8.37 -9.31
C TYR A 909 14.03 9.23 -9.89
N ALA A 910 14.00 10.53 -9.62
CA ALA A 910 15.00 11.48 -10.14
C ALA A 910 16.43 11.16 -9.66
N PHE A 911 16.59 10.74 -8.40
CA PHE A 911 17.86 10.27 -7.87
C PHE A 911 18.30 8.96 -8.53
N LYS A 912 17.38 8.00 -8.71
CA LYS A 912 17.72 6.69 -9.28
C LYS A 912 18.12 6.77 -10.75
N TYR A 913 17.35 7.47 -11.58
CA TYR A 913 17.58 7.52 -13.03
C TYR A 913 18.38 8.75 -13.50
N GLY A 914 18.48 9.81 -12.70
CA GLY A 914 19.23 11.03 -13.03
C GLY A 914 18.44 12.08 -13.82
N SER A 915 17.14 11.86 -13.99
CA SER A 915 16.18 12.77 -14.62
C SER A 915 14.86 12.70 -13.87
N TYR A 916 14.24 13.86 -13.60
CA TYR A 916 12.90 13.90 -13.03
C TYR A 916 11.89 13.17 -13.94
N PRO A 917 10.90 12.44 -13.36
CA PRO A 917 9.83 11.85 -14.15
C PRO A 917 8.91 12.96 -14.69
N THR A 918 8.19 12.67 -15.78
CA THR A 918 7.19 13.59 -16.33
C THR A 918 6.05 13.78 -15.33
N ILE A 919 5.74 15.04 -15.00
CA ILE A 919 4.57 15.40 -14.20
C ILE A 919 3.33 15.31 -15.09
N THR A 920 2.52 14.26 -14.92
CA THR A 920 1.30 14.04 -15.71
C THR A 920 0.06 14.69 -15.10
N ASN A 921 0.03 14.83 -13.78
CA ASN A 921 -1.06 15.39 -13.00
C ASN A 921 -0.50 16.55 -12.16
N ASP A 922 -1.28 17.61 -11.98
CA ASP A 922 -0.89 18.69 -11.08
C ASP A 922 -1.07 18.21 -9.63
N LYS A 923 -0.02 18.29 -8.81
CA LYS A 923 -0.07 17.97 -7.37
C LYS A 923 0.39 19.15 -6.52
N ILE A 924 -0.31 19.38 -5.42
CA ILE A 924 0.10 20.31 -4.36
C ILE A 924 0.35 19.50 -3.09
N TYR A 925 1.43 19.81 -2.37
CA TYR A 925 1.72 19.35 -1.02
C TYR A 925 1.85 20.57 -0.11
N ILE A 926 1.17 20.59 1.03
CA ILE A 926 1.29 21.65 2.05
C ILE A 926 1.63 21.05 3.41
N TYR A 927 2.49 21.73 4.17
CA TYR A 927 2.86 21.28 5.50
C TYR A 927 3.25 22.41 6.45
N GLY A 928 2.91 22.24 7.72
CA GLY A 928 3.23 23.19 8.79
C GLY A 928 2.94 22.64 10.18
N ARG A 929 3.63 23.18 11.19
CA ARG A 929 3.42 22.84 12.61
C ARG A 929 2.12 23.45 13.15
N PRO A 930 1.49 22.88 14.20
CA PRO A 930 0.16 23.29 14.66
C PRO A 930 0.13 24.59 15.49
N ASN A 931 1.28 25.16 15.87
CA ASN A 931 1.36 26.31 16.76
C ASN A 931 2.51 27.28 16.43
N PRO A 932 2.38 28.58 16.78
CA PRO A 932 3.49 29.53 16.70
C PRO A 932 4.73 29.02 17.44
N ALA A 933 5.92 29.27 16.89
CA ALA A 933 7.18 28.84 17.50
C ALA A 933 7.37 29.43 18.92
N ASN A 934 6.89 30.65 19.14
CA ASN A 934 6.97 31.36 20.42
C ASN A 934 5.67 31.29 21.26
N ALA A 935 4.74 30.40 20.94
CA ALA A 935 3.52 30.22 21.73
C ALA A 935 3.83 29.51 23.06
N GLY A 936 3.55 30.18 24.18
CA GLY A 936 3.76 29.59 25.51
C GLY A 936 2.74 28.49 25.82
N ALA A 937 3.23 27.30 26.14
CA ALA A 937 2.39 26.19 26.59
C ALA A 937 1.82 26.43 28.00
N CYS A 938 0.53 26.15 28.22
CA CYS A 938 -0.14 26.41 29.50
C CYS A 938 0.28 25.45 30.63
N CYS A 939 0.67 24.24 30.23
CA CYS A 939 0.48 23.03 31.03
C CYS A 939 1.68 22.07 30.90
N ASP A 940 2.79 22.61 30.42
CA ASP A 940 4.02 21.90 30.05
C ASP A 940 5.10 22.12 31.11
N SER A 941 5.69 21.03 31.61
CA SER A 941 6.72 21.06 32.65
C SER A 941 8.15 20.91 32.14
N LEU A 942 8.34 20.62 30.83
CA LEU A 942 9.65 20.48 30.21
C LEU A 942 10.14 21.78 29.57
N GLY A 943 9.21 22.63 29.11
CA GLY A 943 9.53 23.86 28.40
C GLY A 943 9.88 23.62 26.92
N PRO A 944 10.05 24.71 26.14
CA PRO A 944 10.19 24.62 24.69
C PRO A 944 11.45 23.85 24.27
N PRO A 945 11.40 23.09 23.16
CA PRO A 945 12.54 22.33 22.66
C PRO A 945 13.72 23.22 22.31
N SER A 946 14.95 22.75 22.53
CA SER A 946 16.14 23.46 22.08
C SER A 946 16.08 23.65 20.56
N GLY A 947 16.32 24.89 20.12
CA GLY A 947 16.20 25.29 18.70
C GLY A 947 14.88 25.93 18.31
N TYR A 948 13.84 25.94 19.17
CA TYR A 948 12.50 26.45 18.83
C TYR A 948 12.44 27.84 18.18
N THR A 949 13.39 28.73 18.48
CA THR A 949 13.46 30.10 17.95
C THR A 949 14.02 30.21 16.52
N TRP A 950 14.41 29.09 15.90
CA TRP A 950 14.95 29.06 14.53
C TRP A 950 13.84 28.98 13.46
N GLU A 951 12.64 28.58 13.87
CA GLU A 951 11.50 28.26 13.03
C GLU A 951 10.65 29.50 12.67
N GLN A 952 10.33 29.68 11.38
CA GLN A 952 9.42 30.75 10.94
C GLN A 952 7.96 30.30 10.97
N ASP A 953 7.03 31.16 11.38
CA ASP A 953 5.58 30.88 11.48
C ASP A 953 4.89 30.84 10.09
N ASN A 954 5.37 29.94 9.23
CA ASN A 954 4.88 29.67 7.88
C ASN A 954 4.30 28.25 7.76
N PHE A 955 3.47 28.03 6.74
CA PHE A 955 3.40 26.71 6.09
C PHE A 955 4.22 26.73 4.78
N TYR A 956 4.71 25.55 4.41
CA TYR A 956 5.54 25.30 3.24
C TYR A 956 4.74 24.56 2.18
N ILE A 957 5.03 24.85 0.91
CA ILE A 957 4.25 24.37 -0.24
C ILE A 957 5.18 23.89 -1.34
N VAL A 958 5.00 22.64 -1.77
CA VAL A 958 5.60 22.10 -2.99
C VAL A 958 4.48 21.90 -4.02
N VAL A 959 4.70 22.35 -5.26
CA VAL A 959 3.77 22.10 -6.39
C VAL A 959 4.52 21.41 -7.51
N LEU A 960 4.03 20.24 -7.91
CA LEU A 960 4.42 19.55 -9.14
C LEU A 960 3.38 19.93 -10.19
N ALA A 961 3.74 20.79 -11.14
CA ALA A 961 2.79 21.35 -12.11
C ALA A 961 3.04 20.86 -13.54
N THR A 962 1.95 20.48 -14.22
CA THR A 962 1.95 20.00 -15.62
C THR A 962 2.30 21.13 -16.60
N SER A 963 1.83 22.34 -16.30
CA SER A 963 2.03 23.55 -17.10
C SER A 963 1.83 24.79 -16.24
N SER A 964 2.24 25.97 -16.73
CA SER A 964 2.12 27.22 -15.97
C SER A 964 0.68 27.50 -15.50
N ALA A 965 0.58 28.08 -14.31
CA ALA A 965 -0.67 28.25 -13.57
C ALA A 965 -0.55 29.40 -12.55
N SER A 966 -1.65 29.71 -11.87
CA SER A 966 -1.72 30.67 -10.77
C SER A 966 -2.07 29.92 -9.49
N LEU A 967 -1.27 30.04 -8.44
CA LEU A 967 -1.52 29.41 -7.14
C LEU A 967 -2.03 30.46 -6.16
N VAL A 968 -3.16 30.19 -5.51
CA VAL A 968 -3.70 31.00 -4.42
C VAL A 968 -3.38 30.30 -3.11
N LEU A 969 -2.54 30.93 -2.30
CA LEU A 969 -2.18 30.52 -0.95
C LEU A 969 -3.03 31.32 0.04
N SER A 970 -3.57 30.67 1.07
CA SER A 970 -4.50 31.33 2.01
C SER A 970 -4.48 30.72 3.41
N THR A 971 -4.93 31.49 4.39
CA THR A 971 -5.11 31.08 5.79
C THR A 971 -6.60 31.25 6.18
N PRO A 972 -7.48 30.32 5.77
CA PRO A 972 -8.91 30.40 6.08
C PRO A 972 -9.18 30.21 7.58
N PRO A 973 -10.14 30.91 8.19
CA PRO A 973 -10.55 30.66 9.57
C PRO A 973 -10.91 29.19 9.83
N GLN A 974 -10.59 28.68 11.03
CA GLN A 974 -10.84 27.28 11.41
C GLN A 974 -12.27 26.82 11.07
N GLY A 975 -12.40 25.64 10.46
CA GLY A 975 -13.67 25.03 10.08
C GLY A 975 -14.45 25.75 8.97
N SER A 976 -13.90 26.80 8.34
CA SER A 976 -14.60 27.55 7.30
C SER A 976 -14.35 26.99 5.90
N GLY A 977 -15.43 26.74 5.15
CA GLY A 977 -15.39 26.52 3.70
C GLY A 977 -15.17 27.79 2.89
N ALA A 978 -14.53 28.82 3.47
CA ALA A 978 -14.38 30.13 2.85
C ALA A 978 -13.55 30.03 1.56
N SER A 979 -14.02 30.67 0.48
CA SER A 979 -13.30 30.68 -0.83
C SER A 979 -11.82 31.05 -0.63
N PRO A 980 -10.88 30.37 -1.31
CA PRO A 980 -9.45 30.68 -1.20
C PRO A 980 -9.15 32.13 -1.61
N THR A 981 -9.97 32.72 -2.49
CA THR A 981 -9.87 34.11 -2.94
C THR A 981 -10.59 35.13 -2.04
N SER A 982 -11.23 34.71 -0.94
CA SER A 982 -11.96 35.61 -0.05
C SER A 982 -11.03 36.42 0.86
N SER A 983 -11.35 37.70 1.09
CA SER A 983 -10.56 38.59 1.96
C SER A 983 -10.31 38.01 3.36
N ASN A 984 -11.28 37.24 3.88
CA ASN A 984 -11.24 36.67 5.22
C ASN A 984 -10.26 35.48 5.32
N ALA A 985 -9.92 34.84 4.20
CA ALA A 985 -8.87 33.82 4.11
C ALA A 985 -7.48 34.41 3.81
N LYS A 986 -7.35 35.75 3.70
CA LYS A 986 -6.08 36.47 3.47
C LYS A 986 -5.22 35.90 2.32
N PRO A 987 -5.71 35.90 1.07
CA PRO A 987 -5.01 35.29 -0.06
C PRO A 987 -3.72 36.02 -0.45
N THR A 988 -2.70 35.23 -0.77
CA THR A 988 -1.54 35.58 -1.59
C THR A 988 -1.63 34.82 -2.91
N THR A 989 -1.44 35.49 -4.05
CA THR A 989 -1.41 34.83 -5.37
C THR A 989 0.02 34.82 -5.91
N VAL A 990 0.52 33.64 -6.31
CA VAL A 990 1.86 33.45 -6.88
C VAL A 990 1.79 32.72 -8.22
N THR A 991 2.75 32.99 -9.11
CA THR A 991 2.87 32.28 -10.40
C THR A 991 3.52 30.93 -10.21
N VAL A 992 2.92 29.90 -10.81
CA VAL A 992 3.48 28.54 -10.92
C VAL A 992 3.95 28.32 -12.35
N ASN A 993 5.16 27.79 -12.51
CA ASN A 993 5.70 27.34 -13.80
C ASN A 993 5.47 25.83 -13.98
N ALA A 994 5.57 25.33 -15.21
CA ALA A 994 5.69 23.89 -15.43
C ALA A 994 6.91 23.32 -14.68
N GLY A 995 6.77 22.14 -14.06
CA GLY A 995 7.83 21.53 -13.25
C GLY A 995 7.61 21.66 -11.74
N ILE A 996 8.72 21.64 -10.99
CA ILE A 996 8.75 21.75 -9.53
C ILE A 996 8.72 23.23 -9.14
N ASN A 997 7.84 23.58 -8.19
CA ASN A 997 7.77 24.91 -7.60
C ASN A 997 7.73 24.79 -6.08
N LYS A 998 8.38 25.71 -5.37
CA LYS A 998 8.43 25.75 -3.90
C LYS A 998 8.06 27.13 -3.39
N PHE A 999 7.23 27.20 -2.36
CA PHE A 999 6.76 28.44 -1.75
C PHE A 999 6.67 28.30 -0.22
N SER A 1000 6.44 29.42 0.45
CA SER A 1000 6.01 29.49 1.84
C SER A 1000 4.93 30.56 2.00
N GLN A 1001 4.09 30.41 3.02
CA GLN A 1001 3.03 31.37 3.34
C GLN A 1001 2.96 31.55 4.87
N PRO A 1002 3.14 32.79 5.38
CA PRO A 1002 2.95 33.09 6.80
C PRO A 1002 1.55 32.72 7.30
N PHE A 1003 1.48 32.10 8.47
CA PHE A 1003 0.24 31.69 9.11
C PHE A 1003 -0.56 32.86 9.70
N THR A 1004 -1.85 32.60 9.97
CA THR A 1004 -2.67 33.39 10.88
C THR A 1004 -3.10 32.51 12.06
N VAL A 1005 -2.94 33.02 13.29
CA VAL A 1005 -3.44 32.34 14.50
C VAL A 1005 -4.96 32.20 14.45
N GLY A 1006 -5.47 30.99 14.70
CA GLY A 1006 -6.89 30.65 14.59
C GLY A 1006 -7.36 30.33 13.16
N SER A 1007 -6.42 30.00 12.27
CA SER A 1007 -6.70 29.69 10.86
C SER A 1007 -6.05 28.38 10.43
N GLY A 1008 -6.60 27.72 9.41
CA GLY A 1008 -5.97 26.61 8.71
C GLY A 1008 -4.94 27.08 7.67
N MET A 1009 -4.48 26.15 6.85
CA MET A 1009 -3.69 26.41 5.64
C MET A 1009 -4.47 25.91 4.42
N ARG A 1010 -4.44 26.67 3.31
CA ARG A 1010 -5.04 26.25 2.05
C ARG A 1010 -4.21 26.71 0.85
N ALA A 1011 -4.08 25.83 -0.13
CA ALA A 1011 -3.43 26.10 -1.40
C ALA A 1011 -4.29 25.60 -2.57
N THR A 1012 -4.59 26.49 -3.52
CA THR A 1012 -5.51 26.22 -4.63
C THR A 1012 -4.86 26.61 -5.96
N LEU A 1013 -4.69 25.65 -6.87
CA LEU A 1013 -4.12 25.87 -8.19
C LEU A 1013 -5.22 26.22 -9.19
N TYR A 1014 -5.04 27.32 -9.92
CA TYR A 1014 -5.92 27.80 -10.98
C TYR A 1014 -5.20 27.84 -12.32
N ARG A 1015 -5.86 27.37 -13.39
CA ARG A 1015 -5.38 27.50 -14.77
C ARG A 1015 -6.52 28.04 -15.64
N ASN A 1016 -6.24 29.11 -16.38
CA ASN A 1016 -7.23 29.83 -17.21
C ASN A 1016 -8.53 30.23 -16.46
N GLY A 1017 -8.45 30.45 -15.14
CA GLY A 1017 -9.59 30.77 -14.28
C GLY A 1017 -10.36 29.58 -13.72
N GLN A 1018 -10.09 28.35 -14.18
CA GLN A 1018 -10.63 27.13 -13.58
C GLN A 1018 -9.78 26.66 -12.41
N GLN A 1019 -10.42 26.17 -11.34
CA GLN A 1019 -9.76 25.48 -10.24
C GLN A 1019 -9.34 24.08 -10.71
N ILE A 1020 -8.07 23.72 -10.51
CA ILE A 1020 -7.47 22.46 -10.96
C ILE A 1020 -7.18 21.53 -9.77
N VAL A 1021 -6.60 22.10 -8.70
CA VAL A 1021 -6.28 21.37 -7.46
C VAL A 1021 -6.62 22.28 -6.28
N ASP A 1022 -7.12 21.72 -5.19
CA ASP A 1022 -7.41 22.45 -3.96
C ASP A 1022 -7.09 21.59 -2.74
N VAL A 1023 -6.21 22.08 -1.87
CA VAL A 1023 -5.80 21.41 -0.64
C VAL A 1023 -6.21 22.28 0.53
N ASN A 1024 -7.24 21.85 1.26
CA ASN A 1024 -7.86 22.58 2.36
C ASN A 1024 -8.17 21.63 3.54
N PRO A 1025 -7.17 21.26 4.37
CA PRO A 1025 -7.38 20.37 5.51
C PRO A 1025 -8.24 21.07 6.57
N THR A 1026 -9.47 20.58 6.77
CA THR A 1026 -10.46 21.18 7.68
C THR A 1026 -10.23 20.84 9.16
N ASP A 1027 -9.42 19.82 9.41
CA ASP A 1027 -8.97 19.27 10.69
C ASP A 1027 -7.71 19.97 11.22
N PHE A 1028 -6.89 20.58 10.35
CA PHE A 1028 -5.74 21.38 10.76
C PHE A 1028 -6.14 22.78 11.25
N THR A 1029 -5.45 23.32 12.26
CA THR A 1029 -5.52 24.74 12.65
C THR A 1029 -4.24 25.19 13.34
N PHE A 1030 -3.70 26.32 12.90
CA PHE A 1030 -2.57 26.99 13.54
C PHE A 1030 -3.05 27.75 14.79
N SER A 1031 -2.84 27.16 15.97
CA SER A 1031 -3.43 27.57 17.24
C SER A 1031 -2.39 28.11 18.22
N ASN A 1032 -2.74 29.16 18.97
CA ASN A 1032 -1.95 29.63 20.11
C ASN A 1032 -2.39 28.97 21.44
N SER A 1033 -3.33 28.02 21.40
CA SER A 1033 -3.78 27.25 22.57
C SER A 1033 -2.93 26.00 22.75
N VAL A 1034 -1.67 26.18 23.15
CA VAL A 1034 -0.68 25.10 23.31
C VAL A 1034 -0.81 24.48 24.71
N GLN A 1035 -1.06 23.17 24.78
CA GLN A 1035 -1.07 22.41 26.04
C GLN A 1035 0.33 21.89 26.39
N GLN A 1036 0.98 21.27 25.42
CA GLN A 1036 2.39 20.85 25.40
C GLN A 1036 3.03 21.36 24.11
N TYR A 1037 4.32 21.66 24.11
CA TYR A 1037 5.00 22.11 22.89
C TYR A 1037 4.93 21.03 21.81
N ASN A 1038 4.53 21.40 20.58
CA ASN A 1038 4.54 20.51 19.43
C ASN A 1038 5.21 21.17 18.22
N PHE A 1039 6.29 20.57 17.74
CA PHE A 1039 7.00 20.92 16.49
C PHE A 1039 7.03 19.74 15.51
N ASN A 1040 6.17 18.74 15.72
CA ASN A 1040 5.77 17.83 14.65
C ASN A 1040 4.87 18.57 13.64
N VAL A 1041 4.73 18.02 12.46
CA VAL A 1041 4.24 18.74 11.29
C VAL A 1041 3.02 18.03 10.69
N TYR A 1042 1.96 18.78 10.42
CA TYR A 1042 0.82 18.27 9.67
C TYR A 1042 1.16 18.36 8.17
N VAL A 1043 0.95 17.28 7.41
CA VAL A 1043 1.22 17.22 5.96
C VAL A 1043 -0.04 16.79 5.21
N ALA A 1044 -0.43 17.55 4.18
CA ALA A 1044 -1.51 17.18 3.26
C ALA A 1044 -1.11 17.36 1.81
N MET A 1045 -1.86 16.69 0.92
CA MET A 1045 -1.71 16.83 -0.52
C MET A 1045 -3.06 16.82 -1.25
N GLY A 1046 -3.02 17.18 -2.53
CA GLY A 1046 -4.10 16.97 -3.48
C GLY A 1046 -3.55 16.82 -4.90
N SER A 1047 -4.32 16.16 -5.76
CA SER A 1047 -4.03 15.99 -7.19
C SER A 1047 -5.18 16.53 -8.03
N SER A 1048 -4.87 16.93 -9.27
CA SER A 1048 -5.82 16.91 -10.39
C SER A 1048 -6.14 15.48 -10.81
#